data_AF-A0ABD1K3P5-F1
#
_entry.id   AF-A0ABD1K3P5-F1
#
_cell.length_a   1.000
_cell.length_b   1.000
_cell.length_c   1.000
_cell.angle_alpha   90.00
_cell.angle_beta   90.00
_cell.angle_gamma   90.00
#
_symmetry.space_group_name_H-M   'P 1'
#
loop_
_entity.id
_entity.type
_entity.pdbx_description
1 polymer ?
#
loop_
_entity_poly.entity_id
_entity_poly.type
_entity_poly.pdbx_seq_one_letter_code
_entity_poly.pdbx_strand_id
1 'polypeptide(L)'
;MPAADDLCLSVILLATGRDASHAGSGHVVWARRNLHLLLSVFLLAAWGVVLLAFRLYWMGNKPPNFSNSDNPAADSPSLLTRTLTFLYLPAVNAWLLLCPDTLSFDWSMDALPLVRSLADPRNLHTAAFYAALLVLGWSGLGLPFRPVPPARGKESNGKVHHPAVTNGKPATNGHGHHGSDQEHGSSESEHPPGLENGTKKPAQPPGASLPTTENVLVFSLGLMVVPFLPATNLFFYVGFVVAERVLYIPSMGFCLLVAVAMRALYVRLRRRSCKSLVLYLAAALVLLFGIKTVLRNQDWQNEEMLYRSGITVNPAKAWGNLGNVLKNQGKMAEAERAYRNALYYRRNMADMLYNLGLLLQENNKFSEALHYYKLAIGSRPTLASAYLNTGIILMNQGRGEEAKRTFLTCADIPDENLKDPHAHKSSVTSCLYNLGKLLHEQGHQEEALSVFKEAIQKMPKQFAPQSLYNMMGEAYMRLNKLAEAEHWYRESLRAKPDHIPAHLTYGKLLAMTGQKAEAERYFLKAIQLDPTKGNCYMHYGKAPPALLLPFTCRGRAPEARGVSPPHSALLMGHTPDPLGCYGNISITAPGRRPDSPLDDRRGVSAIVLLHRAALRRGTAQHSTAQHSTAQHSTAQHSVA
;
A
#
# COMPACT_ATOMS: atom_id res chain seq x y z
N MET A 1 -49.73 -8.17 9.71
CA MET A 1 -48.75 -8.28 10.82
C MET A 1 -49.45 -9.03 11.95
N PRO A 2 -49.32 -10.37 11.98
CA PRO A 2 -48.74 -11.01 13.18
C PRO A 2 -47.82 -12.21 12.88
N ALA A 3 -47.56 -12.56 11.61
CA ALA A 3 -46.87 -13.81 11.27
C ALA A 3 -45.32 -13.80 11.42
N ALA A 4 -44.70 -12.65 11.67
CA ALA A 4 -43.24 -12.54 11.81
C ALA A 4 -42.75 -12.70 13.25
N ASP A 5 -43.58 -12.35 14.24
CA ASP A 5 -43.22 -12.44 15.66
C ASP A 5 -43.26 -13.89 16.17
N ASP A 6 -44.16 -14.72 15.63
CA ASP A 6 -44.30 -16.13 16.00
C ASP A 6 -43.09 -16.99 15.62
N LEU A 7 -42.38 -16.64 14.53
CA LEU A 7 -41.20 -17.40 14.10
C LEU A 7 -39.98 -17.14 15.00
N CYS A 8 -39.85 -15.92 15.53
CA CYS A 8 -38.77 -15.57 16.43
C CYS A 8 -39.04 -16.13 17.85
N LEU A 9 -40.30 -16.10 18.30
CA LEU A 9 -40.70 -16.64 19.59
C LEU A 9 -40.59 -18.17 19.65
N SER A 10 -40.92 -18.88 18.56
CA SER A 10 -40.82 -20.34 18.47
C SER A 10 -39.38 -20.86 18.46
N VAL A 11 -38.43 -20.09 17.90
CA VAL A 11 -36.99 -20.41 17.95
C VAL A 11 -36.42 -20.21 19.36
N ILE A 12 -36.90 -19.22 20.12
CA ILE A 12 -36.49 -18.97 21.52
C ILE A 12 -37.10 -19.99 22.49
N LEU A 13 -38.36 -20.39 22.28
CA LEU A 13 -39.03 -21.41 23.08
C LEU A 13 -38.41 -22.82 22.90
N LEU A 14 -37.92 -23.15 21.70
CA LEU A 14 -37.21 -24.40 21.45
C LEU A 14 -35.80 -24.46 22.07
N ALA A 15 -35.17 -23.31 22.35
CA ALA A 15 -33.86 -23.22 23.01
C ALA A 15 -33.96 -23.31 24.55
N THR A 16 -35.13 -23.07 25.14
CA THR A 16 -35.35 -23.05 26.59
C THR A 16 -35.99 -24.32 27.15
N GLY A 17 -36.24 -25.33 26.31
CA GLY A 17 -36.61 -26.67 26.76
C GLY A 17 -37.93 -26.76 27.52
N ARG A 18 -38.94 -25.97 27.15
CA ARG A 18 -40.33 -26.19 27.61
C ARG A 18 -41.17 -26.83 26.51
N ASP A 19 -41.85 -27.91 26.89
CA ASP A 19 -42.54 -28.86 26.02
C ASP A 19 -43.50 -28.21 25.01
N ALA A 20 -43.27 -28.51 23.73
CA ALA A 20 -44.19 -28.24 22.64
C ALA A 20 -44.87 -29.55 22.22
N SER A 21 -45.79 -30.04 23.05
CA SER A 21 -46.72 -31.12 22.73
C SER A 21 -47.87 -30.58 21.90
N HIS A 22 -47.62 -30.24 20.62
CA HIS A 22 -48.59 -30.20 19.51
C HIS A 22 -47.98 -29.46 18.29
N ALA A 23 -46.92 -30.01 17.70
CA ALA A 23 -46.50 -29.65 16.35
C ALA A 23 -45.95 -30.89 15.65
N GLY A 24 -46.46 -31.19 14.46
CA GLY A 24 -46.16 -32.41 13.70
C GLY A 24 -44.66 -32.71 13.62
N SER A 25 -44.30 -33.96 13.86
CA SER A 25 -42.94 -34.48 14.02
C SER A 25 -41.98 -34.16 12.86
N GLY A 26 -42.49 -33.80 11.67
CA GLY A 26 -41.69 -33.35 10.53
C GLY A 26 -41.09 -31.94 10.68
N HIS A 27 -41.80 -31.00 11.30
CA HIS A 27 -41.34 -29.60 11.43
C HIS A 27 -40.29 -29.42 12.53
N VAL A 28 -40.44 -30.14 13.63
CA VAL A 28 -39.51 -30.07 14.78
C VAL A 28 -38.15 -30.70 14.46
N VAL A 29 -38.14 -31.77 13.64
CA VAL A 29 -36.91 -32.43 13.18
C VAL A 29 -36.18 -31.58 12.13
N TRP A 30 -36.91 -30.89 11.25
CA TRP A 30 -36.32 -29.97 10.26
C TRP A 30 -35.68 -28.73 10.92
N ALA A 31 -36.33 -28.17 11.95
CA ALA A 31 -35.81 -27.03 12.70
C ALA A 31 -34.52 -27.36 13.48
N ARG A 32 -34.47 -28.52 14.18
CA ARG A 32 -33.25 -28.94 14.91
C ARG A 32 -32.07 -29.24 13.98
N ARG A 33 -32.31 -29.84 12.81
CA ARG A 33 -31.23 -30.24 11.87
C ARG A 33 -30.60 -29.05 11.16
N ASN A 34 -31.36 -27.97 10.95
CA ASN A 34 -30.91 -26.75 10.30
C ASN A 34 -30.54 -25.63 11.28
N LEU A 35 -30.71 -25.82 12.59
CA LEU A 35 -30.37 -24.82 13.60
C LEU A 35 -28.90 -24.42 13.56
N HIS A 36 -27.98 -25.38 13.35
CA HIS A 36 -26.56 -25.08 13.19
C HIS A 36 -26.28 -24.24 11.93
N LEU A 37 -26.96 -24.53 10.81
CA LEU A 37 -26.83 -23.76 9.58
C LEU A 37 -27.37 -22.34 9.76
N LEU A 38 -28.56 -22.20 10.34
CA LEU A 38 -29.17 -20.90 10.64
C LEU A 38 -28.32 -20.09 11.61
N LEU A 39 -27.75 -20.72 12.63
CA LEU A 39 -26.81 -20.10 13.56
C LEU A 39 -25.52 -19.67 12.84
N SER A 40 -24.94 -20.51 11.97
CA SER A 40 -23.76 -20.14 11.19
C SER A 40 -24.03 -18.98 10.23
N VAL A 41 -25.17 -18.98 9.54
CA VAL A 41 -25.59 -17.88 8.66
C VAL A 41 -25.84 -16.61 9.45
N PHE A 42 -26.51 -16.71 10.60
CA PHE A 42 -26.74 -15.59 11.49
C PHE A 42 -25.43 -15.00 12.02
N LEU A 43 -24.52 -15.84 12.52
CA LEU A 43 -23.20 -15.42 13.00
C LEU A 43 -22.39 -14.77 11.88
N LEU A 44 -22.42 -15.33 10.67
CA LEU A 44 -21.75 -14.76 9.50
C LEU A 44 -22.34 -13.40 9.13
N ALA A 45 -23.67 -13.27 9.11
CA ALA A 45 -24.35 -12.02 8.83
C ALA A 45 -24.07 -10.96 9.91
N ALA A 46 -24.16 -11.34 11.18
CA ALA A 46 -23.86 -10.47 12.32
C ALA A 46 -22.41 -9.98 12.28
N TRP A 47 -21.43 -10.87 12.04
CA TRP A 47 -20.04 -10.48 11.84
C TRP A 47 -19.85 -9.59 10.62
N GLY A 48 -20.55 -9.85 9.52
CA GLY A 48 -20.56 -8.99 8.33
C GLY A 48 -21.03 -7.57 8.65
N VAL A 49 -22.11 -7.43 9.42
CA VAL A 49 -22.64 -6.14 9.88
C VAL A 49 -21.64 -5.43 10.79
N VAL A 50 -21.04 -6.14 11.75
CA VAL A 50 -20.03 -5.59 12.66
C VAL A 50 -18.82 -5.07 11.88
N LEU A 51 -18.29 -5.86 10.94
CA LEU A 51 -17.16 -5.45 10.09
C LEU A 51 -17.52 -4.26 9.21
N LEU A 52 -18.74 -4.21 8.65
CA LEU A 52 -19.21 -3.08 7.87
C LEU A 52 -19.34 -1.81 8.74
N ALA A 53 -19.86 -1.94 9.96
CA ALA A 53 -19.99 -0.83 10.91
C ALA A 53 -18.60 -0.28 11.31
N PHE A 54 -17.64 -1.16 11.65
CA PHE A 54 -16.25 -0.75 11.90
C PHE A 54 -15.63 -0.07 10.68
N ARG A 55 -15.89 -0.59 9.48
CA ARG A 55 -15.41 0.02 8.24
C ARG A 55 -15.97 1.42 8.02
N LEU A 56 -17.28 1.61 8.19
CA LEU A 56 -17.94 2.91 8.02
C LEU A 56 -17.48 3.91 9.08
N TYR A 57 -17.34 3.46 10.33
CA TYR A 57 -16.77 4.25 11.43
C TYR A 57 -15.35 4.73 11.10
N TRP A 58 -14.47 3.82 10.66
CA TRP A 58 -13.08 4.17 10.29
C TRP A 58 -13.00 5.07 9.05
N MET A 59 -13.94 4.92 8.11
CA MET A 59 -14.07 5.79 6.94
C MET A 59 -14.67 7.16 7.27
N GLY A 60 -15.06 7.42 8.52
CA GLY A 60 -15.59 8.71 8.96
C GLY A 60 -17.02 9.00 8.46
N ASN A 61 -17.81 7.96 8.15
CA ASN A 61 -19.20 8.04 7.68
C ASN A 61 -19.47 8.97 6.49
N LYS A 62 -18.45 9.31 5.69
CA LYS A 62 -18.60 10.06 4.45
C LYS A 62 -18.31 9.16 3.26
N PRO A 63 -19.09 9.23 2.17
CA PRO A 63 -18.74 8.53 0.95
C PRO A 63 -17.38 9.04 0.46
N PRO A 64 -16.50 8.16 -0.06
CA PRO A 64 -15.27 8.60 -0.66
C PRO A 64 -15.57 9.54 -1.82
N ASN A 65 -14.96 10.72 -1.82
CA ASN A 65 -15.03 11.63 -2.95
C ASN A 65 -13.91 11.27 -3.94
N PHE A 66 -14.29 10.94 -5.17
CA PHE A 66 -13.33 10.62 -6.22
C PHE A 66 -13.18 11.82 -7.13
N SER A 67 -11.95 12.08 -7.58
CA SER A 67 -11.74 13.07 -8.64
C SER A 67 -12.15 12.48 -9.99
N ASN A 68 -12.46 13.34 -10.97
CA ASN A 68 -12.68 12.92 -12.35
C ASN A 68 -11.52 12.09 -12.91
N SER A 69 -10.28 12.36 -12.47
CA SER A 69 -9.14 11.52 -12.83
C SER A 69 -9.18 10.11 -12.27
N ASP A 70 -9.92 9.85 -11.19
CA ASP A 70 -10.04 8.54 -10.54
C ASP A 70 -11.20 7.72 -11.10
N ASN A 71 -12.28 8.35 -11.58
CA ASN A 71 -13.41 7.67 -12.22
C ASN A 71 -14.11 8.59 -13.24
N PRO A 72 -13.57 8.72 -14.46
CA PRO A 72 -14.11 9.65 -15.46
C PRO A 72 -15.48 9.23 -15.99
N ALA A 73 -15.83 7.94 -15.85
CA ALA A 73 -17.14 7.45 -16.23
C ALA A 73 -18.22 8.00 -15.31
N ALA A 74 -18.00 7.99 -13.99
CA ALA A 74 -18.96 8.51 -13.01
C ALA A 74 -19.25 10.01 -13.19
N ASP A 75 -18.23 10.80 -13.56
CA ASP A 75 -18.34 12.24 -13.76
C ASP A 75 -18.78 12.66 -15.16
N SER A 76 -19.04 11.71 -16.07
CA SER A 76 -19.51 12.02 -17.43
C SER A 76 -20.96 12.57 -17.41
N PRO A 77 -21.24 13.70 -18.11
CA PRO A 77 -22.58 14.29 -18.15
C PRO A 77 -23.58 13.44 -18.95
N SER A 78 -23.09 12.61 -19.88
CA SER A 78 -23.93 11.74 -20.70
C SER A 78 -24.30 10.47 -19.94
N LEU A 79 -25.60 10.28 -19.69
CA LEU A 79 -26.14 9.05 -19.12
C LEU A 79 -25.81 7.83 -20.01
N LEU A 80 -25.86 8.00 -21.33
CA LEU A 80 -25.52 6.94 -22.28
C LEU A 80 -24.06 6.51 -22.14
N THR A 81 -23.14 7.47 -22.04
CA THR A 81 -21.71 7.16 -21.87
C THR A 81 -21.47 6.42 -20.55
N ARG A 82 -22.14 6.85 -19.47
CA ARG A 82 -22.10 6.19 -18.16
C ARG A 82 -22.58 4.74 -18.25
N THR A 83 -23.78 4.52 -18.78
CA THR A 83 -24.39 3.18 -18.83
C THR A 83 -23.59 2.22 -19.70
N LEU A 84 -23.20 2.64 -20.91
CA LEU A 84 -22.39 1.79 -21.80
C LEU A 84 -21.04 1.44 -21.18
N THR A 85 -20.38 2.42 -20.56
CA THR A 85 -19.09 2.20 -19.92
C THR A 85 -19.21 1.26 -18.72
N PHE A 86 -20.20 1.44 -17.85
CA PHE A 86 -20.38 0.57 -16.68
C PHE A 86 -20.80 -0.86 -17.05
N LEU A 87 -21.59 -1.04 -18.11
CA LEU A 87 -21.92 -2.37 -18.62
C LEU A 87 -20.71 -3.07 -19.26
N TYR A 88 -19.78 -2.31 -19.84
CA TYR A 88 -18.55 -2.88 -20.40
C TYR A 88 -17.58 -3.39 -19.32
N LEU A 89 -17.57 -2.80 -18.12
CA LEU A 89 -16.60 -3.13 -17.05
C LEU A 89 -16.62 -4.61 -16.62
N PRO A 90 -17.77 -5.25 -16.36
CA PRO A 90 -17.82 -6.69 -16.10
C PRO A 90 -17.28 -7.52 -17.25
N ALA A 91 -17.53 -7.13 -18.51
CA ALA A 91 -17.04 -7.84 -19.68
C ALA A 91 -15.50 -7.76 -19.79
N VAL A 92 -14.91 -6.58 -19.52
CA VAL A 92 -13.44 -6.41 -19.45
C VAL A 92 -12.83 -7.27 -18.35
N ASN A 93 -13.40 -7.27 -17.16
CA ASN A 93 -12.88 -8.05 -16.05
C ASN A 93 -13.00 -9.56 -16.30
N ALA A 94 -14.11 -10.00 -16.90
CA ALA A 94 -14.25 -11.39 -17.33
C ALA A 94 -13.20 -11.76 -18.38
N TRP A 95 -12.90 -10.86 -19.32
CA TRP A 95 -11.82 -11.06 -20.28
C TRP A 95 -10.46 -11.19 -19.60
N LEU A 96 -10.14 -10.32 -18.64
CA LEU A 96 -8.88 -10.39 -17.87
C LEU A 96 -8.73 -11.70 -17.09
N LEU A 97 -9.83 -12.27 -16.58
CA LEU A 97 -9.83 -13.59 -15.94
C LEU A 97 -9.58 -14.72 -16.94
N LEU A 98 -10.16 -14.64 -18.14
CA LEU A 98 -10.03 -15.65 -19.19
C LEU A 98 -8.66 -15.60 -19.88
N CYS A 99 -8.19 -14.40 -20.19
CA CYS A 99 -6.94 -14.13 -20.89
C CYS A 99 -6.26 -12.92 -20.26
N PRO A 100 -5.41 -13.11 -19.24
CA PRO A 100 -4.57 -12.04 -18.71
C PRO A 100 -3.42 -11.81 -19.69
N ASP A 101 -3.66 -10.99 -20.71
CA ASP A 101 -2.67 -10.52 -21.67
C ASP A 101 -2.12 -9.14 -21.28
N THR A 102 -2.98 -8.22 -20.87
CA THR A 102 -2.62 -6.89 -20.39
C THR A 102 -2.47 -6.87 -18.87
N LEU A 103 -1.53 -6.05 -18.36
CA LEU A 103 -1.51 -5.68 -16.94
C LEU A 103 -2.84 -4.99 -16.61
N SER A 104 -3.44 -5.24 -15.45
CA SER A 104 -4.64 -4.50 -15.08
C SER A 104 -4.29 -3.07 -14.64
N PHE A 105 -5.23 -2.15 -14.78
CA PHE A 105 -5.07 -0.73 -14.47
C PHE A 105 -6.41 -0.10 -14.11
N ASP A 106 -6.39 0.78 -13.12
CA ASP A 106 -7.56 1.54 -12.74
C ASP A 106 -7.88 2.63 -13.76
N TRP A 107 -9.06 3.24 -13.61
CA TRP A 107 -9.54 4.41 -14.35
C TRP A 107 -8.59 5.61 -14.35
N SER A 108 -7.59 5.59 -13.47
CA SER A 108 -6.58 6.63 -13.35
C SER A 108 -5.97 6.99 -14.70
N MET A 109 -5.98 8.28 -15.04
CA MET A 109 -5.36 8.81 -16.25
C MET A 109 -5.94 8.31 -17.57
N ASP A 110 -7.26 8.12 -17.61
CA ASP A 110 -7.99 7.73 -18.83
C ASP A 110 -7.50 6.40 -19.43
N ALA A 111 -6.86 5.57 -18.62
CA ALA A 111 -6.31 4.30 -19.06
C ALA A 111 -7.40 3.38 -19.61
N LEU A 112 -8.62 3.45 -19.04
CA LEU A 112 -9.84 2.89 -19.63
C LEU A 112 -10.57 3.99 -20.42
N PRO A 113 -10.65 3.95 -21.76
CA PRO A 113 -11.39 4.95 -22.51
C PRO A 113 -12.90 4.79 -22.32
N LEU A 114 -13.62 5.89 -22.18
CA LEU A 114 -15.08 5.88 -22.08
C LEU A 114 -15.74 5.32 -23.36
N VAL A 115 -16.84 4.59 -23.20
CA VAL A 115 -17.67 4.11 -24.31
C VAL A 115 -18.75 5.15 -24.58
N ARG A 116 -18.57 5.96 -25.62
CA ARG A 116 -19.40 7.16 -25.89
C ARG A 116 -20.55 6.94 -26.86
N SER A 117 -20.54 5.85 -27.62
CA SER A 117 -21.50 5.58 -28.69
C SER A 117 -21.96 4.13 -28.67
N LEU A 118 -23.18 3.88 -29.14
CA LEU A 118 -23.71 2.53 -29.35
C LEU A 118 -22.95 1.78 -30.46
N ALA A 119 -22.40 2.51 -31.44
CA ALA A 119 -21.61 1.94 -32.55
C ALA A 119 -20.18 1.55 -32.15
N ASP A 120 -19.78 1.77 -30.89
CA ASP A 120 -18.46 1.36 -30.41
C ASP A 120 -18.33 -0.18 -30.44
N PRO A 121 -17.29 -0.75 -31.06
CA PRO A 121 -17.13 -2.20 -31.17
C PRO A 121 -17.04 -2.89 -29.80
N ARG A 122 -16.65 -2.17 -28.75
CA ARG A 122 -16.63 -2.71 -27.37
C ARG A 122 -18.01 -3.12 -26.88
N ASN A 123 -19.08 -2.53 -27.42
CA ASN A 123 -20.45 -2.96 -27.10
C ASN A 123 -20.76 -4.36 -27.61
N LEU A 124 -20.07 -4.86 -28.65
CA LEU A 124 -20.20 -6.25 -29.09
C LEU A 124 -19.66 -7.21 -28.02
N HIS A 125 -18.54 -6.86 -27.38
CA HIS A 125 -18.00 -7.64 -26.26
C HIS A 125 -18.96 -7.64 -25.07
N THR A 126 -19.52 -6.48 -24.74
CA THR A 126 -20.54 -6.34 -23.70
C THR A 126 -21.77 -7.20 -24.01
N ALA A 127 -22.31 -7.09 -25.22
CA ALA A 127 -23.49 -7.85 -25.64
C ALA A 127 -23.23 -9.37 -25.62
N ALA A 128 -22.08 -9.81 -26.13
CA ALA A 128 -21.70 -11.22 -26.10
C ALA A 128 -21.57 -11.75 -24.67
N PHE A 129 -20.97 -10.95 -23.77
CA PHE A 129 -20.83 -11.30 -22.36
C PHE A 129 -22.19 -11.50 -21.68
N TYR A 130 -23.09 -10.52 -21.78
CA TYR A 130 -24.41 -10.62 -21.16
C TYR A 130 -25.31 -11.66 -21.85
N ALA A 131 -25.22 -11.83 -23.17
CA ALA A 131 -25.92 -12.89 -23.88
C ALA A 131 -25.47 -14.28 -23.40
N ALA A 132 -24.16 -14.49 -23.20
CA ALA A 132 -23.64 -15.73 -22.64
C ALA A 132 -24.17 -15.97 -21.22
N LEU A 133 -24.21 -14.93 -20.37
CA LEU A 133 -24.79 -15.03 -19.03
C LEU A 133 -26.29 -15.36 -19.07
N LEU A 134 -27.06 -14.75 -19.97
CA LEU A 134 -28.48 -15.02 -20.15
C LEU A 134 -28.73 -16.46 -20.63
N VAL A 135 -27.96 -16.93 -21.62
CA VAL A 135 -28.04 -18.31 -22.11
C VAL A 135 -27.70 -19.31 -21.01
N LEU A 136 -26.67 -19.03 -20.21
CA LEU A 136 -26.29 -19.88 -19.07
C LEU A 136 -27.38 -19.88 -17.99
N GLY A 137 -27.94 -18.72 -17.65
CA GLY A 137 -29.04 -18.60 -16.70
C GLY A 137 -30.30 -19.33 -17.18
N TRP A 138 -30.68 -19.15 -18.44
CA TRP A 138 -31.82 -19.83 -19.05
C TRP A 138 -31.61 -21.35 -19.10
N SER A 139 -30.41 -21.81 -19.49
CA SER A 139 -30.09 -23.24 -19.51
C SER A 139 -30.04 -23.85 -18.10
N GLY A 140 -29.65 -23.07 -17.10
CA GLY A 140 -29.66 -23.47 -15.69
C GLY A 140 -31.07 -23.58 -15.10
N LEU A 141 -31.98 -22.68 -15.49
CA LEU A 141 -33.38 -22.69 -15.06
C LEU A 141 -34.26 -23.64 -15.88
N GLY A 142 -33.91 -23.88 -17.15
CA GLY A 142 -34.65 -24.69 -18.12
C GLY A 142 -34.35 -26.19 -18.09
N LEU A 143 -33.49 -26.66 -17.19
CA LEU A 143 -33.35 -28.09 -16.89
C LEU A 143 -34.35 -28.44 -15.77
N PRO A 144 -35.49 -29.09 -16.05
CA PRO A 144 -36.22 -29.74 -14.97
C PRO A 144 -35.25 -30.75 -14.33
N PHE A 145 -35.11 -30.68 -13.00
CA PHE A 145 -34.54 -31.75 -12.19
C PHE A 145 -35.25 -33.05 -12.56
N ARG A 146 -34.71 -33.81 -13.52
CA ARG A 146 -35.16 -35.17 -13.79
C ARG A 146 -34.79 -35.96 -12.53
N PRO A 147 -35.74 -36.54 -11.80
CA PRO A 147 -35.42 -37.45 -10.71
C PRO A 147 -34.60 -38.58 -11.33
N VAL A 148 -33.37 -38.76 -10.86
CA VAL A 148 -32.59 -39.96 -11.18
C VAL A 148 -33.39 -41.14 -10.62
N PRO A 149 -33.85 -42.12 -11.43
CA PRO A 149 -34.47 -43.32 -10.88
C PRO A 149 -33.41 -44.06 -10.06
N PRO A 150 -33.78 -44.71 -8.94
CA PRO A 150 -32.81 -45.32 -8.05
C PRO A 150 -32.07 -46.44 -8.81
N ALA A 151 -30.77 -46.24 -9.03
CA ALA A 151 -29.91 -47.26 -9.58
C ALA A 151 -29.75 -48.37 -8.53
N ARG A 152 -30.27 -49.56 -8.83
CA ARG A 152 -30.00 -50.79 -8.08
C ARG A 152 -28.48 -50.97 -7.92
N GLY A 153 -28.07 -51.22 -6.69
CA GLY A 153 -26.67 -51.38 -6.30
C GLY A 153 -25.94 -52.44 -7.11
N LYS A 154 -24.76 -52.08 -7.57
CA LYS A 154 -23.66 -53.00 -7.84
C LYS A 154 -22.38 -52.29 -7.42
N GLU A 155 -21.99 -52.50 -6.17
CA GLU A 155 -20.66 -52.19 -5.69
C GLU A 155 -19.65 -53.02 -6.50
N SER A 156 -18.86 -52.38 -7.37
CA SER A 156 -17.65 -52.97 -7.92
C SER A 156 -16.48 -52.48 -7.10
N ASN A 157 -15.99 -53.34 -6.21
CA ASN A 157 -14.83 -53.11 -5.36
C ASN A 157 -13.56 -53.05 -6.23
N GLY A 158 -12.96 -51.86 -6.36
CA GLY A 158 -11.71 -51.66 -7.10
C GLY A 158 -10.51 -52.00 -6.24
N LYS A 159 -9.94 -53.20 -6.42
CA LYS A 159 -8.62 -53.56 -5.87
C LYS A 159 -7.52 -52.79 -6.62
N VAL A 160 -6.71 -52.09 -5.84
CA VAL A 160 -5.51 -51.36 -6.24
C VAL A 160 -4.42 -52.35 -6.68
N HIS A 161 -3.89 -52.18 -7.89
CA HIS A 161 -2.63 -52.79 -8.33
C HIS A 161 -1.51 -51.74 -8.25
N HIS A 162 -0.43 -52.06 -7.54
CA HIS A 162 0.89 -51.45 -7.75
C HIS A 162 1.77 -52.40 -8.60
N PRO A 163 2.53 -51.90 -9.59
CA PRO A 163 3.57 -52.62 -10.35
C PRO A 163 4.96 -52.39 -9.68
N ALA A 164 6.11 -53.04 -9.93
CA ALA A 164 6.68 -54.01 -10.87
C ALA A 164 7.88 -54.68 -10.12
N VAL A 165 8.53 -55.79 -10.52
CA VAL A 165 9.55 -55.91 -11.58
C VAL A 165 10.01 -57.38 -11.66
N THR A 166 10.25 -57.85 -12.90
CA THR A 166 10.96 -59.03 -13.47
C THR A 166 11.84 -59.89 -12.54
N ASN A 167 12.05 -61.21 -12.67
CA ASN A 167 12.46 -62.00 -13.86
C ASN A 167 12.61 -63.50 -13.47
N GLY A 168 12.42 -64.47 -14.40
CA GLY A 168 13.24 -65.70 -14.49
C GLY A 168 12.92 -66.99 -13.70
N LYS A 169 12.32 -67.94 -14.42
CA LYS A 169 12.49 -69.43 -14.39
C LYS A 169 11.83 -70.29 -13.26
N PRO A 170 11.38 -71.53 -13.62
CA PRO A 170 10.68 -72.46 -12.72
C PRO A 170 11.60 -73.56 -12.15
N ALA A 171 11.26 -74.15 -10.99
CA ALA A 171 11.38 -75.58 -10.66
C ALA A 171 11.42 -75.86 -9.13
N THR A 172 10.60 -76.85 -8.74
CA THR A 172 10.86 -77.96 -7.78
C THR A 172 11.03 -77.73 -6.26
N ASN A 173 10.20 -78.52 -5.55
CA ASN A 173 10.47 -79.39 -4.39
C ASN A 173 10.74 -78.82 -2.97
N GLY A 174 10.13 -79.53 -2.00
CA GLY A 174 10.39 -79.49 -0.55
C GLY A 174 9.07 -79.47 0.23
N HIS A 175 8.46 -80.60 0.63
CA HIS A 175 8.71 -81.34 1.89
C HIS A 175 8.99 -80.41 3.08
N GLY A 176 8.31 -80.47 4.23
CA GLY A 176 7.31 -81.39 4.77
C GLY A 176 7.11 -81.08 6.27
N HIS A 177 6.22 -81.86 6.89
CA HIS A 177 6.09 -82.18 8.32
C HIS A 177 5.22 -81.34 9.29
N HIS A 178 4.07 -81.97 9.61
CA HIS A 178 3.58 -82.48 10.91
C HIS A 178 3.03 -81.59 12.03
N GLY A 179 1.89 -82.08 12.56
CA GLY A 179 1.37 -81.91 13.93
C GLY A 179 -0.17 -81.85 13.96
N SER A 180 -0.90 -82.96 13.68
CA SER A 180 -1.58 -83.86 14.67
C SER A 180 -2.59 -83.15 15.59
N ASP A 181 -3.89 -83.38 15.39
CA ASP A 181 -4.79 -84.21 16.25
C ASP A 181 -5.26 -83.42 17.51
N GLN A 182 -6.48 -83.49 18.05
CA GLN A 182 -7.52 -84.51 18.05
C GLN A 182 -8.81 -83.90 18.63
N GLU A 183 -9.94 -84.53 18.30
CA GLU A 183 -11.31 -84.30 18.79
C GLU A 183 -11.46 -84.54 20.31
N HIS A 184 -12.44 -83.88 20.95
CA HIS A 184 -13.26 -84.48 22.01
C HIS A 184 -14.61 -83.77 22.10
N GLY A 185 -15.69 -84.57 22.05
CA GLY A 185 -17.05 -84.15 22.31
C GLY A 185 -17.53 -84.64 23.67
N SER A 186 -18.48 -83.92 24.26
CA SER A 186 -19.46 -84.44 25.21
C SER A 186 -20.67 -83.49 25.29
N SER A 187 -21.86 -84.08 25.20
CA SER A 187 -23.17 -83.43 25.29
C SER A 187 -23.68 -83.48 26.74
N GLU A 188 -24.32 -82.41 27.22
CA GLU A 188 -25.75 -82.36 27.63
C GLU A 188 -26.10 -81.18 28.57
N SER A 189 -27.37 -80.76 28.44
CA SER A 189 -28.22 -79.99 29.36
C SER A 189 -28.44 -78.47 29.12
N GLU A 190 -29.71 -78.08 29.27
CA GLU A 190 -30.43 -76.97 28.63
C GLU A 190 -30.54 -75.66 29.46
N HIS A 191 -30.66 -74.54 28.72
CA HIS A 191 -31.35 -73.24 28.99
C HIS A 191 -30.77 -72.17 29.97
N PRO A 192 -31.03 -70.83 29.79
CA PRO A 192 -31.69 -70.07 28.69
C PRO A 192 -30.90 -68.77 28.25
N PRO A 193 -31.52 -67.77 27.57
CA PRO A 193 -31.14 -67.25 26.25
C PRO A 193 -30.05 -66.16 26.24
N GLY A 194 -29.38 -66.06 25.08
CA GLY A 194 -28.18 -65.25 24.86
C GLY A 194 -28.35 -63.73 24.98
N LEU A 195 -27.41 -63.13 25.71
CA LEU A 195 -26.94 -61.78 25.43
C LEU A 195 -25.86 -61.88 24.33
N GLU A 196 -26.22 -61.51 23.10
CA GLU A 196 -25.23 -61.20 22.08
C GLU A 196 -24.44 -59.95 22.51
N ASN A 197 -23.20 -60.16 22.95
CA ASN A 197 -22.20 -59.10 23.06
C ASN A 197 -21.77 -58.68 21.65
N GLY A 198 -22.53 -57.76 21.06
CA GLY A 198 -22.13 -57.00 19.89
C GLY A 198 -20.91 -56.14 20.22
N THR A 199 -19.73 -56.58 19.78
CA THR A 199 -18.51 -55.79 19.79
C THR A 199 -18.71 -54.55 18.93
N LYS A 200 -19.01 -53.42 19.59
CA LYS A 200 -19.00 -52.09 18.98
C LYS A 200 -17.61 -51.82 18.40
N LYS A 201 -17.46 -51.96 17.08
CA LYS A 201 -16.35 -51.31 16.37
C LYS A 201 -16.43 -49.81 16.67
N PRO A 202 -15.33 -49.14 17.07
CA PRO A 202 -15.36 -47.72 17.32
C PRO A 202 -15.75 -47.00 16.03
N ALA A 203 -16.82 -46.21 16.12
CA ALA A 203 -17.28 -45.35 15.04
C ALA A 203 -16.11 -44.46 14.60
N GLN A 204 -15.63 -44.66 13.38
CA GLN A 204 -14.77 -43.68 12.73
C GLN A 204 -15.54 -42.35 12.70
N PRO A 205 -14.90 -41.20 13.00
CA PRO A 205 -15.54 -39.91 12.82
C PRO A 205 -16.01 -39.82 11.36
N PRO A 206 -17.18 -39.22 11.08
CA PRO A 206 -17.65 -39.11 9.71
C PRO A 206 -16.60 -38.33 8.92
N GLY A 207 -15.81 -39.04 8.11
CA GLY A 207 -14.91 -38.41 7.16
C GLY A 207 -15.77 -37.48 6.33
N ALA A 208 -15.53 -36.17 6.44
CA ALA A 208 -16.34 -35.16 5.77
C ALA A 208 -16.47 -35.57 4.30
N SER A 209 -17.69 -35.96 3.89
CA SER A 209 -17.96 -36.35 2.52
C SER A 209 -17.55 -35.21 1.61
N LEU A 210 -16.73 -35.50 0.59
CA LEU A 210 -16.31 -34.51 -0.40
C LEU A 210 -17.54 -33.73 -0.89
N PRO A 211 -17.48 -32.39 -0.98
CA PRO A 211 -18.62 -31.59 -1.39
C PRO A 211 -19.13 -32.07 -2.76
N THR A 212 -20.45 -32.12 -2.91
CA THR A 212 -21.09 -32.47 -4.18
C THR A 212 -20.62 -31.53 -5.28
N THR A 213 -20.64 -31.98 -6.53
CA THR A 213 -20.20 -31.14 -7.67
C THR A 213 -21.02 -29.84 -7.75
N GLU A 214 -22.30 -29.89 -7.37
CA GLU A 214 -23.18 -28.73 -7.24
C GLU A 214 -22.67 -27.74 -6.19
N ASN A 215 -22.29 -28.21 -5.00
CA ASN A 215 -21.73 -27.35 -3.95
C ASN A 215 -20.43 -26.68 -4.40
N VAL A 216 -19.57 -27.39 -5.13
CA VAL A 216 -18.33 -26.81 -5.67
C VAL A 216 -18.63 -25.77 -6.74
N LEU A 217 -19.62 -25.99 -7.61
CA LEU A 217 -20.04 -25.02 -8.62
C LEU A 217 -20.58 -23.74 -7.98
N VAL A 218 -21.52 -23.86 -7.04
CA VAL A 218 -22.10 -22.72 -6.33
C VAL A 218 -21.02 -21.95 -5.56
N PHE A 219 -20.11 -22.66 -4.89
CA PHE A 219 -18.99 -22.05 -4.19
C PHE A 219 -18.03 -21.32 -5.15
N SER A 220 -17.68 -21.93 -6.28
CA SER A 220 -16.80 -21.34 -7.29
C SER A 220 -17.41 -20.08 -7.90
N LEU A 221 -18.70 -20.11 -8.24
CA LEU A 221 -19.44 -18.95 -8.73
C LEU A 221 -19.57 -17.86 -7.65
N GLY A 222 -19.78 -18.24 -6.39
CA GLY A 222 -19.81 -17.33 -5.25
C GLY A 222 -18.48 -16.59 -5.08
N LEU A 223 -17.35 -17.30 -5.12
CA LEU A 223 -16.01 -16.70 -5.06
C LEU A 223 -15.70 -15.80 -6.26
N MET A 224 -16.30 -16.09 -7.42
CA MET A 224 -16.12 -15.29 -8.63
C MET A 224 -16.94 -14.00 -8.61
N VAL A 225 -18.22 -14.07 -8.23
CA VAL A 225 -19.17 -12.96 -8.37
C VAL A 225 -19.17 -12.07 -7.14
N VAL A 226 -19.34 -12.63 -5.93
CA VAL A 226 -19.62 -11.84 -4.72
C VAL A 226 -18.49 -10.86 -4.38
N PRO A 227 -17.20 -11.25 -4.38
CA PRO A 227 -16.10 -10.33 -4.11
C PRO A 227 -15.93 -9.25 -5.19
N PHE A 228 -16.40 -9.53 -6.41
CA PHE A 228 -16.28 -8.61 -7.54
C PHE A 228 -17.39 -7.55 -7.58
N LEU A 229 -18.59 -7.86 -7.08
CA LEU A 229 -19.74 -6.94 -7.12
C LEU A 229 -19.40 -5.51 -6.65
N PRO A 230 -18.66 -5.30 -5.54
CA PRO A 230 -18.25 -3.96 -5.13
C PRO A 230 -17.41 -3.18 -6.14
N ALA A 231 -16.60 -3.88 -6.93
CA ALA A 231 -15.73 -3.25 -7.92
C ALA A 231 -16.42 -3.02 -9.26
N THR A 232 -17.61 -3.59 -9.50
CA THR A 232 -18.31 -3.51 -10.81
C THR A 232 -18.81 -2.12 -11.19
N ASN A 233 -18.89 -1.18 -10.24
CA ASN A 233 -19.60 0.09 -10.39
C ASN A 233 -21.11 -0.01 -10.71
N LEU A 234 -21.73 -1.18 -10.56
CA LEU A 234 -23.17 -1.35 -10.77
C LEU A 234 -24.00 -0.75 -9.62
N PHE A 235 -23.48 -0.77 -8.39
CA PHE A 235 -24.21 -0.30 -7.19
C PHE A 235 -23.64 0.99 -6.59
N PHE A 236 -22.33 1.16 -6.63
CA PHE A 236 -21.64 2.33 -6.09
C PHE A 236 -20.39 2.62 -6.90
N TYR A 237 -20.04 3.91 -7.03
CA TYR A 237 -18.89 4.32 -7.81
C TYR A 237 -17.59 4.17 -7.03
N VAL A 238 -16.63 3.54 -7.69
CA VAL A 238 -15.30 3.21 -7.21
C VAL A 238 -14.31 3.47 -8.34
N GLY A 239 -13.16 4.06 -8.02
CA GLY A 239 -12.11 4.36 -9.01
C GLY A 239 -11.26 3.16 -9.43
N PHE A 240 -11.28 2.05 -8.67
CA PHE A 240 -10.36 0.93 -8.85
C PHE A 240 -11.00 -0.36 -9.38
N VAL A 241 -11.69 -0.25 -10.51
CA VAL A 241 -12.53 -1.32 -11.07
C VAL A 241 -11.72 -2.41 -11.75
N VAL A 242 -10.58 -2.07 -12.34
CA VAL A 242 -9.77 -2.97 -13.16
C VAL A 242 -8.38 -3.05 -12.52
N ALA A 243 -8.30 -3.52 -11.28
CA ALA A 243 -7.04 -3.74 -10.58
C ALA A 243 -6.82 -5.23 -10.27
N GLU A 244 -5.56 -5.68 -10.30
CA GLU A 244 -5.19 -7.09 -10.08
C GLU A 244 -5.68 -7.55 -8.72
N ARG A 245 -5.62 -6.65 -7.72
CA ARG A 245 -6.09 -6.92 -6.36
C ARG A 245 -7.59 -7.26 -6.28
N VAL A 246 -8.39 -6.78 -7.22
CA VAL A 246 -9.82 -7.08 -7.30
C VAL A 246 -10.05 -8.49 -7.85
N LEU A 247 -9.13 -8.99 -8.69
CA LEU A 247 -9.26 -10.27 -9.37
C LEU A 247 -8.69 -11.45 -8.58
N TYR A 248 -8.01 -11.24 -7.44
CA TYR A 248 -7.42 -12.34 -6.66
C TYR A 248 -8.44 -13.39 -6.22
N ILE A 249 -9.49 -13.03 -5.50
CA ILE A 249 -10.52 -13.99 -5.06
C ILE A 249 -11.32 -14.52 -6.27
N PRO A 250 -11.74 -13.67 -7.23
CA PRO A 250 -12.42 -14.16 -8.42
C PRO A 250 -11.62 -15.17 -9.25
N SER A 251 -10.29 -15.01 -9.33
CA SER A 251 -9.40 -15.94 -10.01
C SER A 251 -9.39 -17.32 -9.36
N MET A 252 -9.49 -17.41 -8.03
CA MET A 252 -9.61 -18.70 -7.33
C MET A 252 -10.91 -19.40 -7.71
N GLY A 253 -12.02 -18.67 -7.74
CA GLY A 253 -13.32 -19.19 -8.19
C GLY A 253 -13.28 -19.66 -9.64
N PHE A 254 -12.65 -18.88 -10.52
CA PHE A 254 -12.44 -19.23 -11.93
C PHE A 254 -11.61 -20.53 -12.10
N CYS A 255 -10.49 -20.66 -11.40
CA CYS A 255 -9.65 -21.87 -11.45
C CYS A 255 -10.42 -23.13 -11.00
N LEU A 256 -11.23 -23.03 -9.95
CA LEU A 256 -12.09 -24.12 -9.50
C LEU A 256 -13.15 -24.48 -10.56
N LEU A 257 -13.77 -23.48 -11.19
CA LEU A 257 -14.76 -23.68 -12.24
C LEU A 257 -14.16 -24.39 -13.46
N VAL A 258 -12.95 -24.01 -13.89
CA VAL A 258 -12.21 -24.68 -14.97
C VAL A 258 -11.94 -26.14 -14.60
N ALA A 259 -11.49 -26.41 -13.37
CA ALA A 259 -11.23 -27.78 -12.93
C ALA A 259 -12.50 -28.65 -12.93
N VAL A 260 -13.62 -28.12 -12.45
CA VAL A 260 -14.92 -28.81 -12.47
C VAL A 260 -15.41 -29.05 -13.90
N ALA A 261 -15.28 -28.04 -14.78
CA ALA A 261 -15.66 -28.17 -16.19
C ALA A 261 -14.85 -29.25 -16.91
N MET A 262 -13.54 -29.29 -16.69
CA MET A 262 -12.66 -30.31 -17.27
C MET A 262 -12.98 -31.71 -16.75
N ARG A 263 -13.24 -31.86 -15.45
CA ARG A 263 -13.70 -33.13 -14.86
C ARG A 263 -15.04 -33.57 -15.45
N ALA A 264 -16.01 -32.68 -15.54
CA ALA A 264 -17.32 -32.97 -16.11
C ALA A 264 -17.22 -33.41 -17.58
N LEU A 265 -16.38 -32.73 -18.36
CA LEU A 265 -16.09 -33.11 -19.75
C LEU A 265 -15.40 -34.47 -19.84
N TYR A 266 -14.39 -34.73 -19.01
CA TYR A 266 -13.67 -36.01 -18.98
C TYR A 266 -14.59 -37.20 -18.68
N VAL A 267 -15.54 -37.04 -17.75
CA VAL A 267 -16.51 -38.10 -17.38
C VAL A 267 -17.55 -38.31 -18.48
N ARG A 268 -18.02 -37.24 -19.14
CA ARG A 268 -19.02 -37.33 -20.23
C ARG A 268 -18.46 -37.95 -21.51
N LEU A 269 -17.18 -37.80 -21.79
CA LEU A 269 -16.55 -38.35 -22.98
C LEU A 269 -16.40 -39.87 -22.87
N ARG A 270 -16.88 -40.61 -23.88
CA ARG A 270 -16.83 -42.09 -23.90
C ARG A 270 -15.53 -42.64 -24.52
N ARG A 271 -14.95 -41.92 -25.49
CA ARG A 271 -13.75 -42.35 -26.22
C ARG A 271 -12.47 -42.03 -25.44
N ARG A 272 -11.55 -43.00 -25.36
CA ARG A 272 -10.23 -42.81 -24.70
C ARG A 272 -9.43 -41.67 -25.32
N SER A 273 -9.40 -41.56 -26.66
CA SER A 273 -8.68 -40.49 -27.35
C SER A 273 -9.17 -39.09 -26.96
N CYS A 274 -10.49 -38.90 -26.79
CA CYS A 274 -11.06 -37.62 -26.35
C CYS A 274 -10.72 -37.31 -24.89
N LYS A 275 -10.67 -38.33 -24.01
CA LYS A 275 -10.22 -38.18 -22.62
C LYS A 275 -8.76 -37.75 -22.54
N SER A 276 -7.89 -38.41 -23.32
CA SER A 276 -6.48 -38.02 -23.43
C SER A 276 -6.33 -36.60 -23.97
N LEU A 277 -7.12 -36.20 -24.98
CA LEU A 277 -7.13 -34.83 -25.49
C LEU A 277 -7.46 -33.80 -24.40
N VAL A 278 -8.49 -34.03 -23.58
CA VAL A 278 -8.84 -33.15 -22.46
C VAL A 278 -7.69 -33.01 -21.47
N LEU A 279 -6.99 -34.11 -21.16
CA LEU A 279 -5.82 -34.06 -20.27
C LEU A 279 -4.64 -33.31 -20.91
N TYR A 280 -4.38 -33.50 -22.21
CA TYR A 280 -3.34 -32.74 -22.92
C TYR A 280 -3.66 -31.25 -22.98
N LEU A 281 -4.92 -30.88 -23.23
CA LEU A 281 -5.35 -29.49 -23.21
C LEU A 281 -5.22 -28.87 -21.81
N ALA A 282 -5.57 -29.61 -20.76
CA ALA A 282 -5.36 -29.15 -19.38
C ALA A 282 -3.87 -28.93 -19.08
N ALA A 283 -3.01 -29.88 -19.44
CA ALA A 283 -1.57 -29.78 -19.25
C ALA A 283 -0.97 -28.61 -20.05
N ALA A 284 -1.40 -28.44 -21.31
CA ALA A 284 -0.99 -27.31 -22.15
C ALA A 284 -1.43 -25.97 -21.56
N LEU A 285 -2.64 -25.88 -21.00
CA LEU A 285 -3.14 -24.68 -20.33
C LEU A 285 -2.26 -24.33 -19.12
N VAL A 286 -1.98 -25.30 -18.24
CA VAL A 286 -1.11 -25.12 -17.07
C VAL A 286 0.30 -24.69 -17.50
N LEU A 287 0.86 -25.32 -18.53
CA LEU A 287 2.18 -24.97 -19.05
C LEU A 287 2.20 -23.54 -19.62
N LEU A 288 1.19 -23.16 -20.41
CA LEU A 288 1.10 -21.83 -21.01
C LEU A 288 0.98 -20.74 -19.94
N PHE A 289 0.12 -20.92 -18.94
CA PHE A 289 0.00 -19.98 -17.83
C PHE A 289 1.24 -19.99 -16.93
N GLY A 290 1.92 -21.14 -16.77
CA GLY A 290 3.20 -21.23 -16.09
C GLY A 290 4.29 -20.41 -16.79
N ILE A 291 4.40 -20.54 -18.11
CA ILE A 291 5.32 -19.75 -18.93
C ILE A 291 4.99 -18.25 -18.83
N LYS A 292 3.71 -17.87 -18.98
CA LYS A 292 3.26 -16.49 -18.79
C LYS A 292 3.65 -15.94 -17.42
N THR A 293 3.52 -16.75 -16.37
CA THR A 293 3.89 -16.35 -14.99
C THR A 293 5.40 -16.09 -14.90
N VAL A 294 6.23 -16.97 -15.45
CA VAL A 294 7.70 -16.79 -15.46
C VAL A 294 8.10 -15.56 -16.24
N LEU A 295 7.50 -15.31 -17.41
CA LEU A 295 7.74 -14.10 -18.19
C LEU A 295 7.31 -12.85 -17.42
N ARG A 296 6.13 -12.87 -16.80
CA ARG A 296 5.60 -11.75 -16.02
C ARG A 296 6.49 -11.41 -14.83
N ASN A 297 7.16 -12.39 -14.22
CA ASN A 297 8.12 -12.13 -13.12
C ASN A 297 9.26 -11.18 -13.53
N GLN A 298 9.55 -11.01 -14.82
CA GLN A 298 10.51 -10.01 -15.31
C GLN A 298 10.06 -8.57 -15.04
N ASP A 299 8.75 -8.30 -15.18
CA ASP A 299 8.17 -6.98 -14.89
C ASP A 299 8.32 -6.61 -13.40
N TRP A 300 8.32 -7.61 -12.52
CA TRP A 300 8.36 -7.43 -11.06
C TRP A 300 9.78 -7.49 -10.46
N GLN A 301 10.83 -7.55 -11.28
CA GLN A 301 12.20 -7.66 -10.80
C GLN A 301 12.65 -6.44 -9.99
N ASN A 302 12.27 -5.24 -10.43
CA ASN A 302 12.56 -3.98 -9.76
C ASN A 302 11.53 -2.91 -10.16
N GLU A 303 11.54 -1.79 -9.43
CA GLU A 303 10.57 -0.70 -9.63
C GLU A 303 10.66 -0.09 -11.03
N GLU A 304 11.86 -0.01 -11.62
CA GLU A 304 12.05 0.56 -12.95
C GLU A 304 11.36 -0.31 -14.01
N MET A 305 11.59 -1.63 -13.99
CA MET A 305 10.98 -2.60 -14.90
C MET A 305 9.45 -2.61 -14.77
N LEU A 306 8.95 -2.50 -13.54
CA LEU A 306 7.52 -2.46 -13.27
C LEU A 306 6.85 -1.25 -13.91
N TYR A 307 7.45 -0.05 -13.76
CA TYR A 307 6.89 1.13 -14.40
C TYR A 307 7.12 1.12 -15.92
N ARG A 308 8.23 0.56 -16.42
CA ARG A 308 8.46 0.41 -17.86
C ARG A 308 7.41 -0.47 -18.52
N SER A 309 7.07 -1.62 -17.93
CA SER A 309 6.04 -2.51 -18.48
C SER A 309 4.65 -1.84 -18.47
N GLY A 310 4.37 -1.02 -17.45
CA GLY A 310 3.13 -0.25 -17.33
C GLY A 310 2.96 0.91 -18.33
N ILE A 311 4.01 1.32 -19.06
CA ILE A 311 3.94 2.44 -20.02
C ILE A 311 2.90 2.18 -21.12
N THR A 312 2.81 0.95 -21.61
CA THR A 312 1.88 0.60 -22.70
C THR A 312 0.41 0.67 -22.26
N VAL A 313 0.17 0.63 -20.96
CA VAL A 313 -1.14 0.47 -20.34
C VAL A 313 -1.65 1.79 -19.77
N ASN A 314 -0.82 2.47 -18.99
CA ASN A 314 -1.13 3.78 -18.42
C ASN A 314 0.10 4.71 -18.56
N PRO A 315 0.34 5.23 -19.78
CA PRO A 315 1.57 5.95 -20.09
C PRO A 315 1.83 7.12 -19.13
N ALA A 316 0.83 7.98 -18.88
CA ALA A 316 1.02 9.18 -18.07
C ALA A 316 1.46 8.85 -16.64
N LYS A 317 0.79 7.90 -15.98
CA LYS A 317 1.11 7.51 -14.61
C LYS A 317 2.42 6.72 -14.53
N ALA A 318 2.64 5.80 -15.47
CA ALA A 318 3.83 4.97 -15.53
C ALA A 318 5.09 5.81 -15.77
N TRP A 319 5.09 6.73 -16.75
CA TRP A 319 6.19 7.64 -17.00
C TRP A 319 6.47 8.56 -15.80
N GLY A 320 5.43 9.06 -15.14
CA GLY A 320 5.58 9.90 -13.96
C GLY A 320 6.25 9.19 -12.78
N ASN A 321 5.83 7.96 -12.51
CA ASN A 321 6.44 7.15 -11.47
C ASN A 321 7.85 6.68 -11.85
N LEU A 322 8.08 6.32 -13.13
CA LEU A 322 9.41 6.01 -13.65
C LEU A 322 10.37 7.19 -13.47
N GLY A 323 9.91 8.42 -13.69
CA GLY A 323 10.70 9.63 -13.43
C GLY A 323 11.14 9.75 -11.97
N ASN A 324 10.26 9.44 -11.01
CA ASN A 324 10.60 9.43 -9.58
C ASN A 324 11.67 8.37 -9.26
N VAL A 325 11.53 7.16 -9.81
CA VAL A 325 12.51 6.08 -9.62
C VAL A 325 13.87 6.47 -10.19
N LEU A 326 13.91 6.99 -11.42
CA LEU A 326 15.14 7.43 -12.08
C LEU A 326 15.81 8.60 -11.35
N LYS A 327 15.02 9.55 -10.83
CA LYS A 327 15.52 10.64 -9.98
C LYS A 327 16.20 10.08 -8.73
N ASN A 328 15.56 9.15 -8.02
CA ASN A 328 16.11 8.54 -6.81
C ASN A 328 17.40 7.73 -7.08
N GLN A 329 17.55 7.21 -8.30
CA GLN A 329 18.79 6.56 -8.76
C GLN A 329 19.89 7.54 -9.19
N GLY A 330 19.63 8.85 -9.18
CA GLY A 330 20.56 9.88 -9.65
C GLY A 330 20.64 10.03 -11.18
N LYS A 331 19.78 9.34 -11.94
CA LYS A 331 19.71 9.43 -13.42
C LYS A 331 18.89 10.65 -13.85
N MET A 332 19.42 11.85 -13.58
CA MET A 332 18.69 13.11 -13.72
C MET A 332 18.15 13.36 -15.14
N ALA A 333 18.95 13.09 -16.17
CA ALA A 333 18.54 13.32 -17.57
C ALA A 333 17.40 12.38 -18.01
N GLU A 334 17.44 11.11 -17.61
CA GLU A 334 16.38 10.15 -17.90
C GLU A 334 15.11 10.47 -17.12
N ALA A 335 15.25 10.90 -15.86
CA ALA A 335 14.13 11.36 -15.04
C ALA A 335 13.42 12.57 -15.69
N GLU A 336 14.19 13.54 -16.20
CA GLU A 336 13.64 14.69 -16.91
C GLU A 336 12.83 14.25 -18.14
N ARG A 337 13.40 13.35 -18.96
CA ARG A 337 12.71 12.80 -20.13
C ARG A 337 11.43 12.05 -19.74
N ALA A 338 11.48 11.27 -18.66
CA ALA A 338 10.32 10.54 -18.16
C ALA A 338 9.20 11.48 -17.69
N TYR A 339 9.50 12.54 -16.93
CA TYR A 339 8.49 13.53 -16.55
C TYR A 339 7.92 14.27 -17.76
N ARG A 340 8.75 14.67 -18.73
CA ARG A 340 8.29 15.29 -19.98
C ARG A 340 7.39 14.36 -20.79
N ASN A 341 7.73 13.08 -20.89
CA ASN A 341 6.87 12.08 -21.53
C ASN A 341 5.54 11.94 -20.79
N ALA A 342 5.55 11.90 -19.46
CA ALA A 342 4.33 11.86 -18.66
C ALA A 342 3.41 13.04 -19.02
N LEU A 343 3.98 14.25 -19.06
CA LEU A 343 3.27 15.49 -19.40
C LEU A 343 2.86 15.60 -20.87
N TYR A 344 3.56 14.90 -21.77
CA TYR A 344 3.16 14.76 -23.17
C TYR A 344 1.83 13.99 -23.27
N TYR A 345 1.70 12.87 -22.55
CA TYR A 345 0.45 12.09 -22.52
C TYR A 345 -0.66 12.82 -21.75
N ARG A 346 -0.33 13.48 -20.63
CA ARG A 346 -1.30 14.27 -19.86
C ARG A 346 -0.69 15.57 -19.34
N ARG A 347 -1.04 16.69 -19.97
CA ARG A 347 -0.46 18.01 -19.65
C ARG A 347 -0.82 18.54 -18.26
N ASN A 348 -2.03 18.24 -17.78
CA ASN A 348 -2.55 18.78 -16.52
C ASN A 348 -2.25 17.84 -15.34
N MET A 349 -0.97 17.70 -14.97
CA MET A 349 -0.53 16.88 -13.84
C MET A 349 0.32 17.68 -12.87
N ALA A 350 -0.33 18.34 -11.89
CA ALA A 350 0.36 19.18 -10.90
C ALA A 350 1.56 18.50 -10.21
N ASP A 351 1.43 17.23 -9.81
CA ASP A 351 2.50 16.48 -9.15
C ASP A 351 3.73 16.31 -10.07
N MET A 352 3.51 16.03 -11.36
CA MET A 352 4.60 15.84 -12.33
C MET A 352 5.23 17.16 -12.76
N LEU A 353 4.43 18.21 -12.93
CA LEU A 353 4.91 19.57 -13.18
C LEU A 353 5.79 20.06 -12.01
N TYR A 354 5.34 19.84 -10.78
CA TYR A 354 6.10 20.16 -9.57
C TYR A 354 7.41 19.34 -9.47
N ASN A 355 7.37 18.04 -9.70
CA ASN A 355 8.56 17.19 -9.64
C ASN A 355 9.58 17.53 -10.74
N LEU A 356 9.13 17.86 -11.94
CA LEU A 356 9.98 18.38 -13.01
C LEU A 356 10.60 19.72 -12.61
N GLY A 357 9.84 20.62 -12.00
CA GLY A 357 10.35 21.88 -11.45
C GLY A 357 11.45 21.66 -10.40
N LEU A 358 11.24 20.73 -9.46
CA LEU A 358 12.26 20.34 -8.47
C LEU A 358 13.54 19.82 -9.14
N LEU A 359 13.41 18.92 -10.11
CA LEU A 359 14.55 18.35 -10.83
C LEU A 359 15.35 19.45 -11.56
N LEU A 360 14.67 20.39 -12.19
CA LEU A 360 15.29 21.52 -12.89
C LEU A 360 15.97 22.49 -11.91
N GLN A 361 15.34 22.74 -10.76
CA GLN A 361 15.93 23.56 -9.69
C GLN A 361 17.22 22.92 -9.14
N GLU A 362 17.22 21.61 -8.89
CA GLU A 362 18.41 20.85 -8.47
C GLU A 362 19.54 20.92 -9.50
N ASN A 363 19.19 21.08 -10.79
CA ASN A 363 20.13 21.27 -11.88
C ASN A 363 20.43 22.76 -12.20
N ASN A 364 20.14 23.67 -11.27
CA ASN A 364 20.34 25.13 -11.38
C ASN A 364 19.60 25.83 -12.55
N LYS A 365 18.59 25.19 -13.16
CA LYS A 365 17.75 25.76 -14.22
C LYS A 365 16.55 26.49 -13.61
N PHE A 366 16.81 27.55 -12.85
CA PHE A 366 15.79 28.24 -12.04
C PHE A 366 14.65 28.88 -12.86
N SER A 367 14.93 29.39 -14.07
CA SER A 367 13.93 29.99 -14.95
C SER A 367 12.91 28.96 -15.45
N GLU A 368 13.38 27.80 -15.92
CA GLU A 368 12.51 26.69 -16.32
C GLU A 368 11.75 26.11 -15.10
N ALA A 369 12.42 25.95 -13.96
CA ALA A 369 11.78 25.49 -12.73
C ALA A 369 10.60 26.39 -12.33
N LEU A 370 10.79 27.70 -12.36
CA LEU A 370 9.75 28.69 -12.08
C LEU A 370 8.57 28.58 -13.05
N HIS A 371 8.83 28.34 -14.34
CA HIS A 371 7.78 28.10 -15.34
C HIS A 371 6.93 26.88 -14.97
N TYR A 372 7.57 25.74 -14.66
CA TYR A 372 6.85 24.52 -14.29
C TYR A 372 6.13 24.61 -12.93
N TYR A 373 6.66 25.34 -11.95
CA TYR A 373 5.93 25.60 -10.70
C TYR A 373 4.67 26.44 -10.94
N LYS A 374 4.74 27.47 -11.79
CA LYS A 374 3.56 28.24 -12.18
C LYS A 374 2.51 27.38 -12.88
N LEU A 375 2.94 26.48 -13.77
CA LEU A 375 2.03 25.50 -14.38
C LEU A 375 1.43 24.55 -13.34
N ALA A 376 2.21 24.09 -12.37
CA ALA A 376 1.74 23.21 -11.30
C ALA A 376 0.69 23.92 -10.42
N ILE A 377 0.90 25.20 -10.11
CA ILE A 377 -0.07 26.05 -9.39
C ILE A 377 -1.33 26.25 -10.22
N GLY A 378 -1.22 26.53 -11.52
CA GLY A 378 -2.38 26.63 -12.41
C GLY A 378 -3.18 25.32 -12.51
N SER A 379 -2.49 24.17 -12.44
CA SER A 379 -3.10 22.84 -12.42
C SER A 379 -3.78 22.51 -11.09
N ARG A 380 -3.13 22.85 -9.96
CA ARG A 380 -3.65 22.64 -8.61
C ARG A 380 -3.32 23.85 -7.72
N PRO A 381 -4.23 24.83 -7.60
CA PRO A 381 -4.02 26.04 -6.81
C PRO A 381 -3.78 25.80 -5.31
N THR A 382 -4.15 24.62 -4.79
CA THR A 382 -3.95 24.25 -3.38
C THR A 382 -2.56 23.65 -3.09
N LEU A 383 -1.67 23.57 -4.09
CA LEU A 383 -0.33 23.00 -3.95
C LEU A 383 0.66 23.96 -3.28
N ALA A 384 0.57 24.08 -1.95
CA ALA A 384 1.41 24.98 -1.15
C ALA A 384 2.92 24.82 -1.38
N SER A 385 3.42 23.60 -1.61
CA SER A 385 4.85 23.35 -1.88
C SER A 385 5.35 24.00 -3.17
N ALA A 386 4.49 24.16 -4.18
CA ALA A 386 4.85 24.85 -5.42
C ALA A 386 4.98 26.37 -5.19
N TYR A 387 4.13 26.97 -4.36
CA TYR A 387 4.27 28.37 -3.95
C TYR A 387 5.54 28.60 -3.13
N LEU A 388 5.82 27.71 -2.18
CA LEU A 388 7.03 27.76 -1.36
C LEU A 388 8.30 27.84 -2.21
N ASN A 389 8.47 26.91 -3.16
CA ASN A 389 9.66 26.89 -4.01
C ASN A 389 9.69 28.06 -5.00
N THR A 390 8.53 28.48 -5.52
CA THR A 390 8.42 29.70 -6.35
C THR A 390 8.90 30.92 -5.57
N GLY A 391 8.42 31.11 -4.33
CA GLY A 391 8.80 32.23 -3.48
C GLY A 391 10.29 32.23 -3.13
N ILE A 392 10.87 31.06 -2.84
CA ILE A 392 12.32 30.93 -2.57
C ILE A 392 13.16 31.32 -3.79
N ILE A 393 12.79 30.85 -4.99
CA ILE A 393 13.50 31.23 -6.22
C ILE A 393 13.40 32.74 -6.45
N LEU A 394 12.21 33.33 -6.28
CA LEU A 394 11.99 34.77 -6.47
C LEU A 394 12.78 35.61 -5.47
N MET A 395 12.79 35.20 -4.19
CA MET A 395 13.58 35.83 -3.14
C MET A 395 15.07 35.82 -3.48
N ASN A 396 15.61 34.67 -3.92
CA ASN A 396 17.00 34.53 -4.33
C ASN A 396 17.37 35.34 -5.59
N GLN A 397 16.39 35.66 -6.45
CA GLN A 397 16.56 36.54 -7.61
C GLN A 397 16.44 38.03 -7.26
N GLY A 398 16.27 38.39 -5.98
CA GLY A 398 16.06 39.78 -5.55
C GLY A 398 14.66 40.31 -5.84
N ARG A 399 13.73 39.47 -6.30
CA ARG A 399 12.33 39.84 -6.61
C ARG A 399 11.45 39.75 -5.36
N GLY A 400 11.81 40.53 -4.34
CA GLY A 400 11.23 40.46 -3.00
C GLY A 400 9.71 40.66 -2.95
N GLU A 401 9.17 41.65 -3.66
CA GLU A 401 7.72 41.91 -3.67
C GLU A 401 6.90 40.75 -4.26
N GLU A 402 7.40 40.10 -5.32
CA GLU A 402 6.73 38.94 -5.90
C GLU A 402 6.83 37.72 -4.98
N ALA A 403 7.97 37.54 -4.30
CA ALA A 403 8.14 36.50 -3.29
C ALA A 403 7.17 36.70 -2.12
N LYS A 404 7.05 37.94 -1.60
CA LYS A 404 6.11 38.33 -0.54
C LYS A 404 4.69 37.95 -0.91
N ARG A 405 4.21 38.36 -2.09
CA ARG A 405 2.87 38.00 -2.58
C ARG A 405 2.68 36.49 -2.69
N THR A 406 3.68 35.78 -3.21
CA THR A 406 3.64 34.31 -3.37
C THR A 406 3.51 33.60 -2.02
N PHE A 407 4.27 34.03 -1.00
CA PHE A 407 4.19 33.45 0.35
C PHE A 407 2.88 33.79 1.06
N LEU A 408 2.33 34.99 0.87
CA LEU A 408 1.01 35.35 1.39
C LEU A 408 -0.09 34.47 0.77
N THR A 409 -0.09 34.34 -0.56
CA THR A 409 -1.05 33.45 -1.24
C THR A 409 -0.93 32.01 -0.75
N CYS A 410 0.29 31.52 -0.49
CA CYS A 410 0.52 30.20 0.10
C CYS A 410 -0.12 30.06 1.50
N ALA A 411 0.00 31.08 2.35
CA ALA A 411 -0.51 31.08 3.72
C ALA A 411 -2.04 31.17 3.82
N ASP A 412 -2.69 31.70 2.77
CA ASP A 412 -4.14 31.86 2.64
C ASP A 412 -4.84 30.67 1.98
N ILE A 413 -4.10 29.64 1.55
CA ILE A 413 -4.70 28.45 0.95
C ILE A 413 -5.57 27.73 2.01
N PRO A 414 -6.82 27.37 1.69
CA PRO A 414 -7.70 26.66 2.63
C PRO A 414 -7.19 25.27 3.00
N ASP A 415 -7.35 24.90 4.27
CA ASP A 415 -6.97 23.60 4.85
C ASP A 415 -7.95 22.44 4.50
N GLU A 416 -8.89 22.67 3.57
CA GLU A 416 -10.01 21.77 3.29
C GLU A 416 -9.78 20.90 2.05
N ASN A 417 -10.26 19.65 2.09
CA ASN A 417 -10.28 18.72 0.95
C ASN A 417 -8.91 18.54 0.27
N LEU A 418 -7.83 18.63 1.05
CA LEU A 418 -6.47 18.54 0.54
C LEU A 418 -6.05 17.09 0.30
N LYS A 419 -5.30 16.87 -0.80
CA LYS A 419 -4.71 15.57 -1.13
C LYS A 419 -3.70 15.10 -0.06
N ASP A 420 -2.93 16.04 0.48
CA ASP A 420 -1.97 15.79 1.57
C ASP A 420 -2.00 16.96 2.57
N PRO A 421 -2.84 16.87 3.61
CA PRO A 421 -2.97 17.92 4.62
C PRO A 421 -1.68 18.15 5.43
N HIS A 422 -0.86 17.11 5.62
CA HIS A 422 0.35 17.21 6.43
C HIS A 422 1.46 17.94 5.68
N ALA A 423 1.71 17.58 4.42
CA ALA A 423 2.68 18.29 3.59
C ALA A 423 2.23 19.74 3.32
N HIS A 424 0.91 19.96 3.19
CA HIS A 424 0.34 21.29 3.07
C HIS A 424 0.68 22.18 4.27
N LYS A 425 0.33 21.76 5.49
CA LYS A 425 0.59 22.54 6.72
C LYS A 425 2.07 22.84 6.93
N SER A 426 2.94 21.87 6.66
CA SER A 426 4.38 22.07 6.72
C SER A 426 4.84 23.11 5.69
N SER A 427 4.33 23.05 4.46
CA SER A 427 4.67 24.00 3.40
C SER A 427 4.16 25.42 3.71
N VAL A 428 2.95 25.55 4.25
CA VAL A 428 2.38 26.83 4.72
C VAL A 428 3.25 27.43 5.83
N THR A 429 3.64 26.62 6.81
CA THR A 429 4.54 27.07 7.89
C THR A 429 5.89 27.51 7.33
N SER A 430 6.45 26.78 6.36
CA SER A 430 7.66 27.20 5.64
C SER A 430 7.47 28.47 4.81
N CYS A 431 6.30 28.70 4.20
CA CYS A 431 6.00 29.94 3.48
C CYS A 431 6.01 31.13 4.45
N LEU A 432 5.34 31.02 5.60
CA LEU A 432 5.34 32.06 6.64
C LEU A 432 6.73 32.30 7.21
N TYR A 433 7.51 31.24 7.47
CA TYR A 433 8.90 31.37 7.88
C TYR A 433 9.74 32.17 6.86
N ASN A 434 9.64 31.85 5.56
CA ASN A 434 10.39 32.56 4.54
C ASN A 434 9.88 33.99 4.32
N LEU A 435 8.59 34.24 4.50
CA LEU A 435 8.01 35.58 4.49
C LEU A 435 8.57 36.44 5.63
N GLY A 436 8.58 35.91 6.86
CA GLY A 436 9.17 36.61 8.00
C GLY A 436 10.67 36.85 7.83
N LYS A 437 11.39 35.89 7.23
CA LYS A 437 12.81 36.06 6.88
C LYS A 437 13.02 37.20 5.87
N LEU A 438 12.21 37.25 4.81
CA LEU A 438 12.27 38.33 3.82
C LEU A 438 12.03 39.70 4.45
N LEU A 439 11.01 39.82 5.32
CA LEU A 439 10.71 41.06 6.04
C LEU A 439 11.83 41.46 7.01
N HIS A 440 12.45 40.48 7.68
CA HIS A 440 13.61 40.69 8.54
C HIS A 440 14.80 41.26 7.78
N GLU A 441 15.10 40.71 6.59
CA GLU A 441 16.16 41.18 5.70
C GLU A 441 15.88 42.60 5.16
N GLN A 442 14.61 42.95 4.94
CA GLN A 442 14.17 44.30 4.55
C GLN A 442 14.18 45.33 5.71
N GLY A 443 14.39 44.89 6.95
CA GLY A 443 14.41 45.76 8.12
C GLY A 443 13.07 45.90 8.84
N HIS A 444 11.97 45.34 8.31
CA HIS A 444 10.63 45.39 8.91
C HIS A 444 10.48 44.38 10.06
N GLN A 445 11.16 44.63 11.19
CA GLN A 445 11.28 43.67 12.28
C GLN A 445 9.95 43.33 12.98
N GLU A 446 9.08 44.33 13.19
CA GLU A 446 7.80 44.10 13.87
C GLU A 446 6.85 43.24 13.02
N GLU A 447 6.77 43.49 11.72
CA GLU A 447 6.04 42.64 10.78
C GLU A 447 6.65 41.24 10.68
N ALA A 448 7.98 41.12 10.66
CA ALA A 448 8.64 39.82 10.67
C ALA A 448 8.24 38.99 11.90
N LEU A 449 8.21 39.62 13.08
CA LEU A 449 7.79 38.97 14.33
C LEU A 449 6.31 38.57 14.33
N SER A 450 5.41 39.37 13.76
CA SER A 450 3.99 39.00 13.66
C SER A 450 3.81 37.77 12.77
N VAL A 451 4.47 37.74 11.60
CA VAL A 451 4.45 36.60 10.68
C VAL A 451 5.09 35.35 11.30
N PHE A 452 6.21 35.49 12.02
CA PHE A 452 6.81 34.34 12.70
C PHE A 452 5.88 33.77 13.79
N LYS A 453 5.16 34.61 14.54
CA LYS A 453 4.17 34.16 15.52
C LYS A 453 3.02 33.41 14.86
N GLU A 454 2.53 33.89 13.71
CA GLU A 454 1.55 33.17 12.92
C GLU A 454 2.10 31.80 12.45
N ALA A 455 3.35 31.74 12.00
CA ALA A 455 4.01 30.50 11.62
C ALA A 455 4.04 29.49 12.77
N ILE A 456 4.27 29.94 14.02
CA ILE A 456 4.20 29.08 15.21
C ILE A 456 2.78 28.56 15.44
N GLN A 457 1.77 29.42 15.31
CA GLN A 457 0.36 29.04 15.54
C GLN A 457 -0.12 27.99 14.54
N LYS A 458 0.28 28.10 13.27
CA LYS A 458 -0.08 27.15 12.19
C LYS A 458 0.83 25.92 12.11
N MET A 459 1.87 25.85 12.95
CA MET A 459 2.90 24.82 12.88
C MET A 459 2.34 23.42 13.20
N PRO A 460 2.52 22.41 12.32
CA PRO A 460 2.19 21.04 12.65
C PRO A 460 3.25 20.43 13.58
N LYS A 461 2.84 19.47 14.44
CA LYS A 461 3.71 18.87 15.46
C LYS A 461 5.01 18.27 14.90
N GLN A 462 4.99 17.76 13.68
CA GLN A 462 6.16 17.18 13.01
C GLN A 462 7.14 18.21 12.41
N PHE A 463 6.78 19.49 12.39
CA PHE A 463 7.65 20.54 11.85
C PHE A 463 8.83 20.78 12.79
N ALA A 464 10.02 21.03 12.23
CA ALA A 464 11.23 21.28 13.01
C ALA A 464 11.41 22.79 13.26
N PRO A 465 11.15 23.32 14.46
CA PRO A 465 10.97 24.76 14.69
C PRO A 465 12.28 25.55 14.90
N GLN A 466 13.41 24.88 15.10
CA GLN A 466 14.65 25.52 15.55
C GLN A 466 15.09 26.71 14.68
N SER A 467 14.93 26.63 13.36
CA SER A 467 15.30 27.73 12.46
C SER A 467 14.35 28.92 12.55
N LEU A 468 13.05 28.66 12.80
CA LEU A 468 12.05 29.70 13.05
C LEU A 468 12.32 30.41 14.38
N TYR A 469 12.58 29.66 15.45
CA TYR A 469 12.94 30.23 16.76
C TYR A 469 14.23 31.04 16.70
N ASN A 470 15.25 30.57 16.00
CA ASN A 470 16.47 31.35 15.80
C ASN A 470 16.20 32.68 15.07
N MET A 471 15.39 32.68 14.01
CA MET A 471 15.04 33.91 13.28
C MET A 471 14.20 34.87 14.12
N MET A 472 13.33 34.37 15.00
CA MET A 472 12.65 35.21 15.99
C MET A 472 13.65 35.90 16.93
N GLY A 473 14.62 35.15 17.44
CA GLY A 473 15.69 35.70 18.28
C GLY A 473 16.48 36.80 17.55
N GLU A 474 16.83 36.59 16.29
CA GLU A 474 17.52 37.60 15.47
C GLU A 474 16.68 38.86 15.24
N ALA A 475 15.37 38.72 15.01
CA ALA A 475 14.47 39.85 14.86
C ALA A 475 14.32 40.65 16.17
N TYR A 476 14.18 39.99 17.32
CA TYR A 476 14.20 40.65 18.63
C TYR A 476 15.54 41.32 18.92
N MET A 477 16.66 40.71 18.52
CA MET A 477 17.99 41.29 18.69
C MET A 477 18.15 42.59 17.88
N ARG A 478 17.61 42.67 16.66
CA ARG A 478 17.59 43.92 15.87
C ARG A 478 16.73 45.03 16.49
N LEU A 479 15.69 44.66 17.24
CA LEU A 479 14.88 45.60 18.04
C LEU A 479 15.50 45.94 19.40
N ASN A 480 16.72 45.47 19.69
CA ASN A 480 17.41 45.63 20.97
C ASN A 480 16.64 45.04 22.18
N LYS A 481 15.75 44.07 21.94
CA LYS A 481 15.00 43.32 22.95
C LYS A 481 15.77 42.07 23.34
N LEU A 482 16.82 42.27 24.13
CA LEU A 482 17.86 41.25 24.37
C LEU A 482 17.35 40.04 25.16
N ALA A 483 16.45 40.25 26.13
CA ALA A 483 15.90 39.18 26.96
C ALA A 483 15.00 38.23 26.15
N GLU A 484 14.18 38.78 25.26
CA GLU A 484 13.35 38.02 24.34
C GLU A 484 14.19 37.30 23.29
N ALA A 485 15.25 37.95 22.78
CA ALA A 485 16.19 37.32 21.87
C ALA A 485 16.85 36.08 22.52
N GLU A 486 17.33 36.22 23.76
CA GLU A 486 17.90 35.12 24.55
C GLU A 486 16.90 33.98 24.73
N HIS A 487 15.65 34.29 25.10
CA HIS A 487 14.61 33.28 25.25
C HIS A 487 14.46 32.42 23.98
N TRP A 488 14.33 33.07 22.82
CA TRP A 488 14.13 32.35 21.55
C TRP A 488 15.36 31.58 21.07
N TYR A 489 16.57 32.07 21.33
CA TYR A 489 17.78 31.29 21.07
C TYR A 489 17.85 30.03 21.94
N ARG A 490 17.47 30.14 23.22
CA ARG A 490 17.38 28.97 24.12
C ARG A 490 16.30 28.00 23.65
N GLU A 491 15.13 28.46 23.24
CA GLU A 491 14.08 27.60 22.66
C GLU A 491 14.55 26.90 21.38
N SER A 492 15.31 27.59 20.52
CA SER A 492 15.92 26.95 19.34
C SER A 492 16.84 25.80 19.73
N LEU A 493 17.68 25.97 20.76
CA LEU A 493 18.63 24.96 21.21
C LEU A 493 17.94 23.84 22.02
N ARG A 494 16.82 24.12 22.70
CA ARG A 494 15.97 23.10 23.31
C ARG A 494 15.33 22.21 22.26
N ALA A 495 14.83 22.81 21.17
CA ALA A 495 14.25 22.06 20.05
C ALA A 495 15.31 21.22 19.31
N LYS A 496 16.51 21.79 19.09
CA LYS A 496 17.61 21.10 18.44
C LYS A 496 18.97 21.53 19.03
N PRO A 497 19.57 20.71 19.93
CA PRO A 497 20.81 21.07 20.61
C PRO A 497 22.04 21.22 19.69
N ASP A 498 22.04 20.59 18.52
CA ASP A 498 23.07 20.67 17.49
C ASP A 498 22.78 21.75 16.43
N HIS A 499 21.86 22.68 16.67
CA HIS A 499 21.54 23.76 15.73
C HIS A 499 22.63 24.84 15.70
N ILE A 500 23.57 24.70 14.76
CA ILE A 500 24.74 25.58 14.60
C ILE A 500 24.37 27.08 14.53
N PRO A 501 23.37 27.53 13.73
CA PRO A 501 23.01 28.95 13.70
C PRO A 501 22.66 29.51 15.07
N ALA A 502 21.93 28.76 15.90
CA ALA A 502 21.53 29.20 17.24
C ALA A 502 22.72 29.31 18.21
N HIS A 503 23.72 28.41 18.11
CA HIS A 503 24.96 28.58 18.87
C HIS A 503 25.69 29.88 18.50
N LEU A 504 25.76 30.20 17.20
CA LEU A 504 26.42 31.42 16.71
C LEU A 504 25.68 32.70 17.11
N THR A 505 24.36 32.74 16.91
CA THR A 505 23.53 33.91 17.25
C THR A 505 23.43 34.14 18.75
N TYR A 506 23.34 33.06 19.54
CA TYR A 506 23.34 33.19 21.00
C TYR A 506 24.71 33.59 21.54
N GLY A 507 25.79 33.01 21.02
CA GLY A 507 27.15 33.42 21.35
C GLY A 507 27.39 34.90 21.02
N LYS A 508 26.85 35.40 19.90
CA LYS A 508 26.90 36.82 19.53
C LYS A 508 26.16 37.69 20.55
N LEU A 509 24.98 37.29 20.99
CA LEU A 509 24.22 38.00 22.02
C LEU A 509 25.02 38.06 23.34
N LEU A 510 25.59 36.94 23.79
CA LEU A 510 26.40 36.85 25.01
C LEU A 510 27.66 37.73 24.93
N ALA A 511 28.31 37.78 23.77
CA ALA A 511 29.46 38.64 23.55
C ALA A 511 29.06 40.13 23.66
N MET A 512 27.90 40.51 23.13
CA MET A 512 27.36 41.86 23.22
C MET A 512 26.96 42.25 24.65
N THR A 513 26.47 41.31 25.46
CA THR A 513 26.09 41.54 26.87
C THR A 513 27.27 41.43 27.85
N GLY A 514 28.49 41.21 27.34
CA GLY A 514 29.71 41.16 28.15
C GLY A 514 30.07 39.79 28.73
N GLN A 515 29.27 38.75 28.46
CA GLN A 515 29.49 37.37 28.92
C GLN A 515 30.46 36.60 28.00
N LYS A 516 31.68 37.12 27.87
CA LYS A 516 32.67 36.66 26.87
C LYS A 516 33.04 35.19 26.99
N ALA A 517 33.21 34.69 28.22
CA ALA A 517 33.59 33.29 28.46
C ALA A 517 32.50 32.29 28.04
N GLU A 518 31.22 32.64 28.23
CA GLU A 518 30.12 31.80 27.75
C GLU A 518 29.96 31.89 26.24
N ALA A 519 30.07 33.10 25.67
CA ALA A 519 30.06 33.30 24.22
C ALA A 519 31.09 32.42 23.50
N GLU A 520 32.31 32.36 24.03
CA GLU A 520 33.37 31.48 23.52
C GLU A 520 32.96 30.01 23.52
N ARG A 521 32.33 29.50 24.59
CA ARG A 521 31.85 28.11 24.64
C ARG A 521 30.87 27.79 23.51
N TYR A 522 29.94 28.71 23.23
CA TYR A 522 28.96 28.55 22.15
C TYR A 522 29.62 28.59 20.76
N PHE A 523 30.58 29.48 20.54
CA PHE A 523 31.33 29.51 19.28
C PHE A 523 32.18 28.26 19.07
N LEU A 524 32.88 27.79 20.11
CA LEU A 524 33.65 26.54 20.06
C LEU A 524 32.73 25.34 19.83
N LYS A 525 31.53 25.33 20.42
CA LYS A 525 30.54 24.28 20.16
C LYS A 525 30.08 24.29 18.69
N ALA A 526 29.84 25.45 18.10
CA ALA A 526 29.53 25.57 16.68
C ALA A 526 30.66 25.05 15.78
N ILE A 527 31.92 25.32 16.12
CA ILE A 527 33.10 24.81 15.40
C ILE A 527 33.21 23.28 15.56
N GLN A 528 32.94 22.73 16.74
CA GLN A 528 32.95 21.28 16.97
C GLN A 528 31.86 20.57 16.15
N LEU A 529 30.68 21.19 16.02
CA LEU A 529 29.56 20.63 15.26
C LEU A 529 29.81 20.65 13.74
N ASP A 530 30.50 21.68 13.23
CA ASP A 530 30.93 21.74 11.82
C ASP A 530 32.29 22.43 11.67
N PRO A 531 33.40 21.66 11.71
CA PRO A 531 34.75 22.18 11.59
C PRO A 531 35.10 22.73 10.20
N THR A 532 34.27 22.46 9.19
CA THR A 532 34.55 22.84 7.80
C THR A 532 34.01 24.23 7.44
N LYS A 533 33.16 24.80 8.31
CA LYS A 533 32.41 26.02 7.99
C LYS A 533 33.14 27.27 8.45
N GLY A 534 33.67 28.03 7.49
CA GLY A 534 34.43 29.26 7.74
C GLY A 534 33.68 30.31 8.59
N ASN A 535 32.35 30.37 8.51
CA ASN A 535 31.55 31.33 9.28
C ASN A 535 31.72 31.14 10.80
N CYS A 536 31.87 29.90 11.29
CA CYS A 536 32.05 29.63 12.72
C CYS A 536 33.34 30.27 13.25
N TYR A 537 34.43 30.16 12.47
CA TYR A 537 35.71 30.80 12.78
C TYR A 537 35.67 32.32 12.65
N MET A 538 34.92 32.86 11.68
CA MET A 538 34.73 34.31 11.54
C MET A 538 34.03 34.90 12.77
N HIS A 539 32.98 34.25 13.28
CA HIS A 539 32.30 34.69 14.50
C HIS A 539 33.17 34.56 15.74
N TYR A 540 33.94 33.47 15.85
CA TYR A 540 34.92 33.29 16.91
C TYR A 540 36.01 34.39 16.90
N GLY A 541 36.59 34.69 15.74
CA GLY A 541 37.64 35.71 15.61
C GLY A 541 37.16 37.15 15.84
N LYS A 542 35.86 37.42 15.70
CA LYS A 542 35.23 38.70 16.05
C LYS A 542 34.89 38.80 17.55
N ALA A 543 34.96 37.71 18.30
CA ALA A 543 34.75 37.74 19.74
C ALA A 543 35.96 38.40 20.43
N PRO A 544 35.73 39.27 21.43
CA PRO A 544 36.83 39.87 22.18
C PRO A 544 37.66 38.79 22.90
N PRO A 545 39.00 38.89 22.92
CA PRO A 545 39.87 37.86 23.49
C PRO A 545 39.69 37.83 25.02
N ALA A 546 38.81 36.96 25.50
CA ALA A 546 38.77 36.56 26.90
C ALA A 546 39.33 35.14 26.92
N LEU A 547 40.58 35.00 27.38
CA LEU A 547 41.39 33.76 27.38
C LEU A 547 41.92 33.32 26.00
N LEU A 548 42.81 34.13 25.42
CA LEU A 548 43.83 33.61 24.49
C LEU A 548 44.69 32.59 25.25
N LEU A 549 44.28 31.32 25.25
CA LEU A 549 45.23 30.24 25.42
C LEU A 549 46.17 30.27 24.20
N PRO A 550 47.49 30.22 24.38
CA PRO A 550 48.45 30.19 23.29
C PRO A 550 48.47 28.79 22.66
N PHE A 551 47.35 28.33 22.11
CA PHE A 551 47.35 27.20 21.18
C PHE A 551 47.44 27.76 19.77
N THR A 552 48.69 27.99 19.37
CA THR A 552 49.17 27.77 18.00
C THR A 552 48.09 27.76 16.90
N CYS A 553 47.77 28.93 16.35
CA CYS A 553 47.19 29.05 15.01
C CYS A 553 48.19 28.63 13.90
N ARG A 554 49.03 27.63 14.16
CA ARG A 554 50.08 27.11 13.26
C ARG A 554 49.94 25.61 12.95
N GLY A 555 48.89 24.95 13.42
CA GLY A 555 48.62 23.55 13.08
C GLY A 555 47.12 23.29 12.91
N ARG A 556 46.71 22.91 11.68
CA ARG A 556 45.33 22.59 11.24
C ARG A 556 44.41 23.79 10.94
N ALA A 557 44.86 24.67 10.05
CA ALA A 557 43.98 25.01 8.94
C ALA A 557 44.26 23.96 7.84
N PRO A 558 43.30 23.14 7.39
CA PRO A 558 43.47 22.56 6.06
C PRO A 558 43.58 23.74 5.09
N GLU A 559 44.56 23.69 4.20
CA GLU A 559 44.81 24.72 3.21
C GLU A 559 43.51 25.13 2.53
N ALA A 560 42.97 26.31 2.89
CA ALA A 560 42.05 27.05 2.06
C ALA A 560 42.83 27.70 0.90
N ARG A 561 43.61 26.89 0.15
CA ARG A 561 44.15 27.25 -1.15
C ARG A 561 43.07 26.91 -2.17
N GLY A 562 42.22 27.87 -2.49
CA GLY A 562 41.20 27.68 -3.52
C GLY A 562 40.10 28.74 -3.61
N VAL A 563 39.95 29.64 -2.64
CA VAL A 563 38.95 30.72 -2.74
C VAL A 563 39.66 32.07 -2.66
N SER A 564 40.02 32.59 -3.84
CA SER A 564 40.47 33.96 -4.03
C SER A 564 39.30 34.92 -3.74
N PRO A 565 39.45 35.96 -2.91
CA PRO A 565 38.52 37.09 -2.92
C PRO A 565 38.84 37.98 -4.15
N PRO A 566 37.84 38.62 -4.81
CA PRO A 566 38.12 39.60 -5.84
C PRO A 566 38.83 40.81 -5.22
N HIS A 567 39.95 41.19 -5.82
CA HIS A 567 40.74 42.38 -5.48
C HIS A 567 39.97 43.65 -5.87
N SER A 568 39.30 44.29 -4.90
CA SER A 568 39.05 45.76 -4.89
C SER A 568 38.25 46.16 -3.63
N ALA A 569 38.93 46.39 -2.51
CA ALA A 569 38.37 47.16 -1.39
C ALA A 569 39.48 47.51 -0.37
N LEU A 570 40.45 48.32 -0.79
CA LEU A 570 41.37 49.01 0.10
C LEU A 570 41.46 50.44 -0.41
N LEU A 571 40.48 51.25 0.00
CA LEU A 571 40.49 52.71 0.16
C LEU A 571 39.06 53.27 0.03
N MET A 572 38.73 54.18 0.94
CA MET A 572 37.53 55.03 1.06
C MET A 572 36.31 54.40 1.73
N GLY A 573 35.91 55.06 2.82
CA GLY A 573 34.82 54.68 3.70
C GLY A 573 33.46 54.76 3.03
N HIS A 574 32.80 53.61 2.96
CA HIS A 574 31.37 53.39 3.13
C HIS A 574 31.24 51.87 3.30
N THR A 575 30.68 51.42 4.43
CA THR A 575 30.51 49.99 4.74
C THR A 575 29.32 49.42 3.96
N PRO A 576 29.50 48.39 3.10
CA PRO A 576 28.41 47.49 2.75
C PRO A 576 28.43 46.27 3.69
N ASP A 577 27.27 45.90 4.20
CA ASP A 577 27.05 44.73 5.04
C ASP A 577 27.49 43.42 4.34
N PRO A 578 28.29 42.55 4.98
CA PRO A 578 28.50 41.18 4.51
C PRO A 578 27.48 40.25 5.18
N LEU A 579 26.22 40.36 4.76
CA LEU A 579 25.14 39.39 5.05
C LEU A 579 24.63 38.81 3.72
N GLY A 580 25.52 38.19 2.97
CA GLY A 580 25.22 37.63 1.66
C GLY A 580 26.00 36.34 1.44
N CYS A 581 25.75 35.31 2.26
CA CYS A 581 26.16 33.92 2.04
C CYS A 581 25.55 32.99 3.12
N TYR A 582 24.23 33.06 3.33
CA TYR A 582 23.52 31.95 3.99
C TYR A 582 23.06 31.00 2.89
N GLY A 583 23.82 29.92 2.74
CA GLY A 583 23.60 28.90 1.71
C GLY A 583 22.13 28.51 1.58
N ASN A 584 21.70 28.47 0.32
CA ASN A 584 20.44 27.92 -0.17
C ASN A 584 20.04 26.67 0.63
N ILE A 585 19.03 26.80 1.48
CA ILE A 585 18.19 25.66 1.82
C ILE A 585 17.35 25.42 0.58
N SER A 586 17.85 24.59 -0.33
CA SER A 586 16.95 23.83 -1.18
C SER A 586 16.08 23.04 -0.23
N ILE A 587 14.81 23.42 -0.08
CA ILE A 587 13.81 22.58 0.58
C ILE A 587 13.53 21.44 -0.41
N THR A 588 14.45 20.50 -0.49
CA THR A 588 14.07 19.13 -0.79
C THR A 588 13.14 18.71 0.34
N ALA A 589 11.91 18.32 -0.01
CA ALA A 589 11.05 17.55 0.88
C ALA A 589 11.92 16.51 1.62
N PRO A 590 11.70 16.25 2.91
CA PRO A 590 12.68 15.59 3.77
C PRO A 590 13.14 14.28 3.14
N GLY A 591 14.32 14.31 2.52
CA GLY A 591 15.07 13.13 2.16
C GLY A 591 15.59 12.54 3.46
N ARG A 592 15.01 11.41 3.87
CA ARG A 592 15.60 10.54 4.88
C ARG A 592 17.08 10.31 4.51
N ARG A 593 18.00 10.66 5.40
CA ARG A 593 19.38 10.13 5.34
C ARG A 593 19.42 8.75 6.03
N PRO A 594 20.38 7.90 5.64
CA PRO A 594 20.24 6.46 5.68
C PRO A 594 20.78 5.91 6.99
N ASP A 595 19.88 5.58 7.91
CA ASP A 595 20.16 4.61 8.96
C ASP A 595 19.28 3.38 8.72
N SER A 596 19.89 2.22 8.92
CA SER A 596 19.47 0.84 8.66
C SER A 596 17.96 0.49 8.75
N PRO A 597 17.51 -0.54 8.01
CA PRO A 597 16.15 -0.63 7.49
C PRO A 597 15.17 -1.21 8.53
N LEU A 598 14.23 -0.38 8.99
CA LEU A 598 13.02 -0.83 9.67
C LEU A 598 11.78 -0.41 8.88
N ASP A 599 11.39 -1.32 8.00
CA ASP A 599 10.03 -1.82 7.79
C ASP A 599 8.90 -0.82 7.51
N ASP A 600 8.82 -0.37 6.26
CA ASP A 600 7.56 0.04 5.61
C ASP A 600 7.19 -0.99 4.51
N ARG A 601 7.20 -2.27 4.91
CA ARG A 601 6.94 -3.45 4.05
C ARG A 601 5.51 -3.98 4.15
N ARG A 602 4.51 -3.16 4.48
CA ARG A 602 3.12 -3.63 4.53
C ARG A 602 2.41 -3.37 3.20
N GLY A 603 2.72 -4.22 2.22
CA GLY A 603 1.96 -4.24 0.96
C GLY A 603 2.47 -5.23 -0.09
N VAL A 604 3.78 -5.48 -0.14
CA VAL A 604 4.39 -6.31 -1.21
C VAL A 604 5.35 -7.40 -0.65
N SER A 605 5.70 -7.36 0.64
CA SER A 605 6.73 -8.26 1.19
C SER A 605 6.29 -9.68 1.56
N ALA A 606 4.99 -10.00 1.58
CA ALA A 606 4.53 -11.35 1.94
C ALA A 606 4.85 -12.39 0.85
N ILE A 607 4.83 -12.00 -0.43
CA ILE A 607 4.97 -12.94 -1.57
C ILE A 607 6.44 -13.26 -1.84
N VAL A 608 7.34 -12.27 -1.73
CA VAL A 608 8.79 -12.45 -1.95
C VAL A 608 9.45 -13.26 -0.83
N LEU A 609 8.96 -13.15 0.42
CA LEU A 609 9.44 -13.96 1.55
C LEU A 609 9.01 -15.44 1.45
N LEU A 610 7.80 -15.72 0.95
CA LEU A 610 7.33 -17.08 0.71
C LEU A 610 8.12 -17.79 -0.41
N HIS A 611 8.54 -17.05 -1.46
CA HIS A 611 9.33 -17.64 -2.54
C HIS A 611 10.77 -17.96 -2.11
N ARG A 612 11.41 -17.13 -1.27
CA ARG A 612 12.73 -17.44 -0.68
C ARG A 612 12.69 -18.56 0.36
N ALA A 613 11.58 -18.75 1.08
CA ALA A 613 11.40 -19.85 2.02
C ALA A 613 11.16 -21.20 1.33
N ALA A 614 10.48 -21.22 0.18
CA ALA A 614 10.24 -22.44 -0.60
C ALA A 614 11.53 -22.98 -1.26
N LEU A 615 12.43 -22.10 -1.73
CA LEU A 615 13.70 -22.49 -2.35
C LEU A 615 14.76 -22.96 -1.33
N ARG A 616 14.72 -22.51 -0.08
CA ARG A 616 15.67 -22.94 0.97
C ARG A 616 15.30 -24.26 1.67
N ARG A 617 14.05 -24.72 1.56
CA ARG A 617 13.62 -26.02 2.12
C ARG A 617 13.91 -27.21 1.21
N GLY A 618 14.37 -26.98 -0.03
CA GLY A 618 14.73 -28.04 -0.98
C GLY A 618 16.16 -28.57 -0.85
N THR A 619 17.03 -28.01 0.01
CA THR A 619 18.47 -28.34 0.03
C THR A 619 19.03 -28.66 1.43
N ALA A 620 18.20 -28.98 2.41
CA ALA A 620 18.67 -29.36 3.75
C ALA A 620 17.87 -30.53 4.33
N GLN A 621 18.02 -31.71 3.73
CA GLN A 621 17.81 -32.99 4.39
C GLN A 621 19.07 -33.82 4.23
N HIS A 622 20.07 -33.55 5.06
CA HIS A 622 21.01 -34.55 5.56
C HIS A 622 21.81 -33.94 6.71
N SER A 623 21.99 -34.75 7.77
CA SER A 623 22.89 -34.59 8.92
C SER A 623 22.28 -34.11 10.25
N THR A 624 22.05 -35.12 11.10
CA THR A 624 22.48 -35.24 12.52
C THR A 624 21.87 -34.37 13.64
N ALA A 625 21.10 -35.07 14.49
CA ALA A 625 21.34 -35.35 15.91
C ALA A 625 21.13 -34.28 17.02
N GLN A 626 20.15 -34.60 17.88
CA GLN A 626 20.15 -34.70 19.35
C GLN A 626 20.34 -33.47 20.28
N HIS A 627 19.36 -33.39 21.21
CA HIS A 627 19.38 -32.91 22.59
C HIS A 627 19.79 -31.46 22.94
N SER A 628 18.84 -30.69 23.51
CA SER A 628 18.89 -30.28 24.93
C SER A 628 17.69 -29.40 25.30
N THR A 629 17.02 -29.80 26.38
CA THR A 629 16.03 -29.12 27.21
C THR A 629 16.60 -27.89 27.95
N ALA A 630 15.80 -26.83 28.16
CA ALA A 630 15.55 -26.20 29.48
C ALA A 630 14.78 -24.85 29.42
N GLN A 631 13.63 -24.84 30.11
CA GLN A 631 13.10 -23.84 31.07
C GLN A 631 12.61 -22.44 30.63
N HIS A 632 11.30 -22.22 30.92
CA HIS A 632 10.62 -21.13 31.66
C HIS A 632 11.26 -19.71 31.70
N SER A 633 10.55 -18.57 31.68
CA SER A 633 9.20 -18.25 32.18
C SER A 633 8.79 -16.83 31.70
N THR A 634 7.49 -16.65 31.49
CA THR A 634 6.63 -15.46 31.65
C THR A 634 7.23 -14.12 32.14
N ALA A 635 6.83 -13.02 31.49
CA ALA A 635 6.09 -11.93 32.15
C ALA A 635 5.40 -11.01 31.12
N GLN A 636 4.12 -10.76 31.38
CA GLN A 636 3.19 -9.88 30.67
C GLN A 636 3.36 -8.41 31.05
N HIS A 637 2.72 -7.56 30.24
CA HIS A 637 2.19 -6.19 30.43
C HIS A 637 2.78 -5.23 29.40
N SER A 638 2.01 -4.42 28.68
CA SER A 638 0.56 -4.22 28.63
C SER A 638 0.26 -3.35 27.42
N VAL A 639 -0.72 -3.81 26.65
CA VAL A 639 -1.82 -3.06 26.01
C VAL A 639 -1.46 -1.95 25.02
N ALA A 640 -1.71 -2.26 23.75
CA ALA A 640 -2.43 -1.42 22.80
C ALA A 640 -3.60 -2.24 22.23
#